data_AF-A0A1R3HP07-F1
#
_entry.id   AF-A0A1R3HP07-F1
#
_cell.length_a   1.000
_cell.length_b   1.000
_cell.length_c   1.000
_cell.angle_alpha   90.00
_cell.angle_beta   90.00
_cell.angle_gamma   90.00
#
_symmetry.space_group_name_H-M   'P 1'
#
loop_
_entity.id
_entity.type
_entity.pdbx_description
1 polymer ?
#
loop_
_entity_poly.entity_id
_entity_poly.type
_entity_poly.pdbx_seq_one_letter_code
_entity_poly.pdbx_strand_id
1 'polypeptide(L)'
;MAGIGQVMFRIQTTISMCLELLDYTVLIRDQFLGKQVKQDLWLELHPNLQTKPQYYDAILNGVEIFKLSNEDGNLAGLNPSLINESSTDGNEPFPGPRSSKSSKKEVLVIAGTSIFGLLVIVLLVVFLLKRRMEGTKKNTRNSLCYRSFSINELKMATDDFDEAKLIDTSAFGKVYKGYIDNGNTAVTINRVTEAMSKQELDKFEVEIRNHYHIRHRNIVKLIGYCKEENEMILVYEYMPNGTLFDHLHFADQRQQQQSTLSWNQRLEICIGAARGLHYLHSATTHPIIHGDIMTKNILLDKNWTAKISCFLPSKLAVTSHNCKNLTEKSDVYSFGVVLLELLSGRPAMNQSLVQRALTCLEESKVDILVDPYLKGKIAPASLTKFIEITQKCLLDQGVNQPSMIEVLCSLELAQQLQDQRPQNTNGSARDWDFYSGSNFMLGLEFYGEGRFLYRRKPYPCIFWKQTTYTVTVSPGPKFIRLHFEPIRYPVLEFLDLSKALFSVSVAGYTLINISKFSEHNLLADYAVREFCININDQTVNVTFSPSLKISDSFAFVNKIEVVSMPSNLYIKEHFPIPLVGSPNYHDEYYIENSRALEMMHRVNVGGDLVPPEEDSGMSRLWVKETGYLMSDKRSARIMKSRMAINFSSSIMPAYTAPEKVYASARIVDIKGNLAKWSFPIDSGFYYFVRLHFCDISGWIEEEEGVFHVSINNHTVEDHANVFHWSHGAGVPTYKDYIVNFSRHSADGIKYLSVAIGLHNQSQGDEGCN
;
A
#
# COMPACT_ATOMS: atom_id res chain seq x y z
N MET A 1 66.06 -18.67 -13.22
CA MET A 1 65.58 -19.70 -12.27
C MET A 1 64.08 -19.50 -12.10
N ALA A 2 63.25 -20.28 -12.80
CA ALA A 2 61.81 -20.28 -12.59
C ALA A 2 61.50 -21.19 -11.41
N GLY A 3 60.89 -20.65 -10.36
CA GLY A 3 60.52 -21.44 -9.18
C GLY A 3 59.37 -22.38 -9.53
N ILE A 4 59.63 -23.69 -9.48
CA ILE A 4 58.58 -24.71 -9.58
C ILE A 4 58.01 -24.86 -8.17
N GLY A 5 56.78 -24.39 -7.94
CA GLY A 5 56.05 -24.70 -6.72
C GLY A 5 55.44 -26.10 -6.83
N GLN A 6 55.90 -27.05 -6.02
CA GLN A 6 55.21 -28.32 -5.81
C GLN A 6 54.25 -28.17 -4.62
N VAL A 7 52.99 -28.54 -4.83
CA VAL A 7 52.00 -28.69 -3.76
C VAL A 7 51.67 -30.18 -3.66
N MET A 8 51.92 -30.76 -2.49
CA MET A 8 51.68 -32.17 -2.19
C MET A 8 50.43 -32.26 -1.30
N PHE A 9 49.44 -33.04 -1.71
CA PHE A 9 48.22 -33.29 -0.94
C PHE A 9 48.28 -34.71 -0.38
N ARG A 10 48.01 -34.85 0.92
CA ARG A 10 47.91 -36.14 1.61
C ARG A 10 46.47 -36.34 2.04
N ILE A 11 45.79 -37.31 1.45
CA ILE A 11 44.40 -37.64 1.80
C ILE A 11 44.44 -38.93 2.61
N GLN A 12 43.86 -38.90 3.81
CA GLN A 12 43.79 -40.04 4.71
C GLN A 12 42.36 -40.56 4.70
N THR A 13 42.15 -41.75 4.14
CA THR A 13 40.86 -42.43 4.12
C THR A 13 40.89 -43.58 5.12
N THR A 14 39.84 -43.70 5.95
CA THR A 14 39.72 -44.79 6.92
C THR A 14 38.69 -45.78 6.40
N ILE A 15 39.14 -46.90 5.86
CA ILE A 15 38.31 -48.08 5.60
C ILE A 15 38.98 -49.28 6.29
N SER A 16 38.15 -50.16 6.83
CA SER A 16 38.51 -51.32 7.66
C SER A 16 39.83 -52.00 7.28
N MET A 17 40.78 -51.97 8.23
CA MET A 17 41.98 -52.82 8.36
C MET A 17 43.12 -52.81 7.31
N CYS A 18 43.25 -51.83 6.42
CA CYS A 18 44.55 -51.57 5.77
C CYS A 18 44.75 -50.08 5.45
N LEU A 19 45.83 -49.49 5.98
CA LEU A 19 46.26 -48.12 5.68
C LEU A 19 47.14 -48.13 4.42
N GLU A 20 46.58 -47.76 3.27
CA GLU A 20 47.39 -47.35 2.12
C GLU A 20 47.35 -45.83 1.96
N LEU A 21 48.55 -45.24 1.84
CA LEU A 21 48.77 -43.83 1.59
C LEU A 21 49.07 -43.65 0.10
N LEU A 22 48.20 -42.91 -0.61
CA LEU A 22 48.46 -42.50 -1.99
C LEU A 22 48.80 -41.01 -2.02
N ASP A 23 50.02 -40.70 -2.44
CA ASP A 23 50.50 -39.33 -2.60
C ASP A 23 50.29 -38.87 -4.06
N TYR A 24 49.60 -37.75 -4.25
CA TYR A 24 49.39 -37.13 -5.56
C TYR A 24 50.20 -35.83 -5.68
N THR A 25 50.91 -35.65 -6.80
CA THR A 25 51.70 -34.45 -7.10
C THR A 25 51.18 -33.75 -8.35
N VAL A 26 50.77 -32.49 -8.22
CA VAL A 26 50.33 -31.65 -9.35
C VAL A 26 51.40 -30.60 -9.65
N LEU A 27 51.83 -30.53 -10.91
CA LEU A 27 52.84 -29.58 -11.39
C LEU A 27 52.16 -28.37 -12.05
N ILE A 28 52.34 -27.18 -11.46
CA ILE A 28 51.85 -25.92 -12.04
C ILE A 28 53.04 -25.23 -12.75
N ARG A 29 52.93 -25.02 -14.06
CA ARG A 29 53.93 -24.25 -14.83
C ARG A 29 53.50 -22.80 -14.93
N ASP A 30 54.33 -21.92 -14.38
CA ASP A 30 54.16 -20.47 -14.47
C ASP A 30 54.68 -19.95 -15.82
N GLN A 31 53.80 -19.34 -16.64
CA GLN A 31 54.20 -18.63 -17.86
C GLN A 31 53.73 -17.17 -17.81
N PHE A 32 54.68 -16.33 -17.35
CA PHE A 32 54.95 -14.93 -17.71
C PHE A 32 53.95 -13.77 -17.36
N LEU A 33 54.52 -12.89 -16.50
CA LEU A 33 54.44 -11.43 -16.37
C LEU A 33 53.15 -10.75 -15.86
N GLY A 34 53.10 -10.54 -14.54
CA GLY A 34 52.90 -9.18 -14.01
C GLY A 34 51.55 -8.83 -13.35
N LYS A 35 50.63 -9.79 -13.19
CA LYS A 35 49.45 -9.61 -12.33
C LYS A 35 49.28 -10.82 -11.41
N GLN A 36 49.11 -10.59 -10.11
CA GLN A 36 48.63 -11.61 -9.18
C GLN A 36 47.23 -12.04 -9.63
N VAL A 37 47.17 -13.15 -10.36
CA VAL A 37 45.92 -13.85 -10.64
C VAL A 37 45.81 -14.93 -9.56
N LYS A 38 44.78 -14.85 -8.71
CA LYS A 38 44.35 -16.00 -7.92
C LYS A 38 43.96 -17.10 -8.91
N GLN A 39 44.73 -18.19 -8.95
CA GLN A 39 44.33 -19.40 -9.64
C GLN A 39 43.61 -20.28 -8.64
N ASP A 40 42.32 -20.49 -8.85
CA ASP A 40 41.53 -21.43 -8.05
C ASP A 40 41.81 -22.86 -8.56
N LEU A 41 42.22 -23.75 -7.65
CA LEU A 41 42.43 -25.18 -7.90
C LEU A 41 41.17 -25.93 -7.44
N TRP A 42 40.51 -26.64 -8.35
CA TRP A 42 39.34 -27.47 -8.04
C TRP A 42 39.68 -28.93 -8.32
N LEU A 43 39.35 -29.81 -7.39
CA LEU A 43 39.41 -31.27 -7.56
C LEU A 43 38.01 -31.73 -7.98
N GLU A 44 37.86 -32.29 -9.18
CA GLU A 44 36.57 -32.77 -9.67
C GLU A 44 36.58 -34.31 -9.72
N LEU A 45 35.67 -34.93 -8.98
CA LEU A 45 35.45 -36.37 -8.99
C LEU A 45 34.38 -36.69 -10.05
N HIS A 46 34.70 -37.60 -10.96
CA HIS A 46 33.79 -38.06 -12.01
C HIS A 46 32.91 -39.23 -11.52
N PRO A 47 31.67 -39.38 -12.04
CA PRO A 47 30.70 -40.37 -11.55
C PRO A 47 31.06 -41.81 -11.94
N ASN A 48 30.72 -42.76 -11.05
CA ASN A 48 30.69 -44.18 -11.38
C ASN A 48 29.30 -44.57 -11.92
N LEU A 49 29.27 -45.17 -13.11
CA LEU A 49 28.07 -45.51 -13.87
C LEU A 49 27.56 -46.95 -13.64
N GLN A 50 28.09 -47.68 -12.64
CA GLN A 50 27.84 -49.12 -12.49
C GLN A 50 26.49 -49.50 -11.86
N THR A 51 25.83 -48.64 -11.06
CA THR A 51 24.60 -49.03 -10.34
C THR A 51 23.29 -48.82 -11.12
N LYS A 52 23.28 -48.03 -12.20
CA LYS A 52 22.09 -47.77 -13.04
C LYS A 52 20.74 -47.62 -12.28
N PRO A 53 20.62 -46.86 -11.17
CA PRO A 53 19.29 -46.53 -10.66
C PRO A 53 18.56 -45.70 -11.73
N GLN A 54 17.27 -45.95 -11.91
CA GLN A 54 16.54 -45.45 -13.08
C GLN A 54 16.30 -43.93 -13.04
N TYR A 55 16.36 -43.29 -11.86
CA TYR A 55 15.95 -41.89 -11.69
C TYR A 55 16.79 -41.13 -10.64
N TYR A 56 17.33 -39.96 -11.03
CA TYR A 56 18.11 -39.05 -10.19
C TYR A 56 17.55 -37.63 -10.30
N ASP A 57 16.40 -37.35 -9.68
CA ASP A 57 15.79 -36.02 -9.77
C ASP A 57 15.90 -35.28 -8.43
N ALA A 58 16.81 -34.28 -8.33
CA ALA A 58 16.78 -33.32 -7.23
C ALA A 58 15.58 -32.37 -7.40
N ILE A 59 14.84 -32.02 -6.35
CA ILE A 59 13.57 -31.27 -6.46
C ILE A 59 13.49 -30.05 -5.53
N LEU A 60 12.92 -28.94 -6.03
CA LEU A 60 12.56 -27.77 -5.24
C LEU A 60 11.27 -27.13 -5.77
N ASN A 61 10.30 -26.86 -4.88
CA ASN A 61 8.97 -26.37 -5.24
C ASN A 61 8.79 -24.87 -4.94
N GLY A 62 9.46 -24.35 -3.90
CA GLY A 62 9.31 -22.95 -3.51
C GLY A 62 10.42 -22.45 -2.60
N VAL A 63 10.60 -21.12 -2.54
CA VAL A 63 11.58 -20.45 -1.69
C VAL A 63 10.97 -19.21 -1.06
N GLU A 64 11.12 -19.05 0.25
CA GLU A 64 10.83 -17.80 0.96
C GLU A 64 12.09 -17.29 1.67
N ILE A 65 12.37 -15.99 1.56
CA ILE A 65 13.53 -15.34 2.19
C ILE A 65 13.03 -14.12 2.95
N PHE A 66 13.27 -14.13 4.26
CA PHE A 66 12.97 -13.02 5.15
C PHE A 66 14.26 -12.42 5.71
N LYS A 67 14.33 -11.10 5.77
CA LYS A 67 15.34 -10.36 6.52
C LYS A 67 14.90 -10.23 7.97
N LEU A 68 15.79 -10.49 8.93
CA LEU A 68 15.51 -10.36 10.36
C LEU A 68 15.93 -8.97 10.85
N SER A 69 15.18 -8.42 11.79
CA SER A 69 15.55 -7.18 12.46
C SER A 69 16.82 -7.37 13.30
N ASN A 70 17.64 -6.33 13.34
CA ASN A 70 18.77 -6.25 14.25
C ASN A 70 18.30 -6.21 15.72
N GLU A 71 19.23 -6.32 16.67
CA GLU A 71 18.93 -6.23 18.11
C GLU A 71 18.19 -4.95 18.50
N ASP A 72 18.46 -3.84 17.80
CA ASP A 72 17.78 -2.55 18.02
C ASP A 72 16.38 -2.46 17.36
N GLY A 73 15.86 -3.57 16.80
CA GLY A 73 14.55 -3.58 16.13
C GLY A 73 14.52 -2.85 14.77
N ASN A 74 15.69 -2.62 14.17
CA ASN A 74 15.80 -1.96 12.86
C ASN A 74 15.81 -2.99 11.71
N LEU A 75 14.98 -2.76 10.70
CA LEU A 75 14.93 -3.48 9.42
C LEU A 75 15.34 -2.60 8.24
N ALA A 76 15.49 -1.28 8.44
CA ALA A 76 15.96 -0.41 7.39
C ALA A 76 17.45 -0.65 7.12
N GLY A 77 17.79 -0.98 5.88
CA GLY A 77 19.18 -1.18 5.44
C GLY A 77 20.07 0.04 5.69
N LEU A 78 21.39 -0.17 5.75
CA LEU A 78 22.35 0.93 5.86
C LEU A 78 22.14 1.94 4.72
N ASN A 79 21.86 3.20 5.06
CA ASN A 79 22.40 4.28 4.24
C ASN A 79 23.91 4.27 4.42
N PRO A 80 24.71 4.38 3.36
CA PRO A 80 26.14 4.59 3.52
C PRO A 80 26.34 5.85 4.39
N SER A 81 26.97 5.65 5.54
CA SER A 81 27.32 6.72 6.46
C SER A 81 28.35 7.65 5.80
N LEU A 82 28.15 8.96 5.98
CA LEU A 82 29.07 10.03 5.62
C LEU A 82 30.52 9.67 5.98
N ILE A 83 31.35 9.44 4.96
CA ILE A 83 32.80 9.58 5.09
C ILE A 83 33.16 10.92 4.44
N ASN A 84 33.58 11.86 5.28
CA ASN A 84 34.30 13.05 4.86
C ASN A 84 35.68 12.59 4.35
N GLU A 85 36.00 12.88 3.09
CA GLU A 85 37.02 13.87 2.71
C GLU A 85 37.45 13.69 1.25
N SER A 86 37.65 14.86 0.64
CA SER A 86 38.51 15.18 -0.48
C SER A 86 39.48 14.10 -0.99
N SER A 87 39.31 13.74 -2.26
CA SER A 87 40.42 13.76 -3.23
C SER A 87 39.88 13.63 -4.65
N THR A 88 40.20 14.62 -5.47
CA THR A 88 40.25 14.59 -6.93
C THR A 88 40.97 13.33 -7.43
N ASP A 89 40.42 12.61 -8.42
CA ASP A 89 40.91 12.67 -9.80
C ASP A 89 39.94 11.92 -10.75
N GLY A 90 39.96 12.32 -12.02
CA GLY A 90 38.92 12.04 -13.02
C GLY A 90 38.85 10.62 -13.55
N ASN A 91 37.79 10.36 -14.34
CA ASN A 91 37.84 9.41 -15.45
C ASN A 91 36.73 9.65 -16.49
N GLU A 92 37.14 9.36 -17.72
CA GLU A 92 36.43 9.42 -19.00
C GLU A 92 35.13 8.58 -19.07
N PRO A 93 34.24 8.86 -20.04
CA PRO A 93 32.99 8.13 -20.23
C PRO A 93 33.15 6.89 -21.12
N PHE A 94 32.59 5.76 -20.67
CA PHE A 94 32.36 4.55 -21.47
C PHE A 94 30.86 4.20 -21.52
N PRO A 95 30.40 3.42 -22.51
CA PRO A 95 29.25 3.75 -23.33
C PRO A 95 27.97 3.00 -22.93
N GLY A 96 26.83 3.62 -23.23
CA GLY A 96 25.50 3.08 -22.96
C GLY A 96 25.15 1.81 -23.77
N PRO A 97 24.25 0.96 -23.25
CA PRO A 97 23.83 -0.26 -23.92
C PRO A 97 22.91 0.05 -25.11
N ARG A 98 23.27 -0.54 -26.26
CA ARG A 98 22.53 -0.50 -27.52
C ARG A 98 21.20 -1.24 -27.39
N SER A 99 20.10 -0.55 -27.70
CA SER A 99 18.79 -1.15 -27.91
C SER A 99 18.71 -1.83 -29.28
N SER A 100 18.42 -3.12 -29.30
CA SER A 100 18.16 -3.86 -30.54
C SER A 100 16.75 -3.57 -31.05
N LYS A 101 16.66 -2.93 -32.22
CA LYS A 101 15.42 -2.69 -32.96
C LYS A 101 14.87 -4.00 -33.52
N SER A 102 13.63 -4.35 -33.16
CA SER A 102 12.85 -5.40 -33.83
C SER A 102 12.17 -4.84 -35.08
N SER A 103 12.45 -5.45 -36.23
CA SER A 103 11.96 -5.07 -37.55
C SER A 103 10.48 -5.39 -37.76
N LYS A 104 9.73 -4.42 -38.32
CA LYS A 104 8.41 -4.64 -38.95
C LYS A 104 8.62 -5.04 -40.41
N LYS A 105 7.91 -6.06 -40.89
CA LYS A 105 7.49 -6.18 -42.31
C LYS A 105 6.11 -6.85 -42.42
N GLU A 106 5.17 -6.01 -42.82
CA GLU A 106 4.12 -6.14 -43.84
C GLU A 106 3.22 -7.38 -43.99
N VAL A 107 1.99 -7.00 -44.37
CA VAL A 107 0.74 -7.73 -44.60
C VAL A 107 0.61 -8.04 -46.11
N LEU A 108 0.04 -9.20 -46.48
CA LEU A 108 -0.84 -9.29 -47.66
C LEU A 108 -1.86 -10.46 -47.58
N VAL A 109 -3.13 -10.06 -47.41
CA VAL A 109 -4.40 -10.52 -48.03
C VAL A 109 -4.62 -12.00 -48.39
N ILE A 110 -5.68 -12.59 -47.81
CA ILE A 110 -6.63 -13.46 -48.55
C ILE A 110 -8.05 -12.92 -48.31
N ALA A 111 -8.66 -12.44 -49.38
CA ALA A 111 -10.07 -12.08 -49.45
C ALA A 111 -10.93 -13.34 -49.51
N GLY A 112 -12.00 -13.39 -48.71
CA GLY A 112 -12.96 -14.51 -48.81
C GLY A 112 -13.92 -14.76 -47.66
N THR A 113 -14.11 -13.85 -46.68
CA THR A 113 -15.15 -14.05 -45.62
C THR A 113 -15.79 -12.75 -45.11
N SER A 114 -15.48 -11.60 -45.71
CA SER A 114 -15.81 -10.29 -45.11
C SER A 114 -17.31 -9.96 -45.07
N ILE A 115 -18.16 -10.57 -45.89
CA ILE A 115 -19.60 -10.26 -45.88
C ILE A 115 -20.32 -11.07 -44.80
N PHE A 116 -19.97 -12.34 -44.59
CA PHE A 116 -20.62 -13.18 -43.57
C PHE A 116 -20.16 -12.80 -42.15
N GLY A 117 -18.88 -12.46 -41.98
CA GLY A 117 -18.35 -12.00 -40.69
C GLY A 117 -18.98 -10.67 -40.25
N LEU A 118 -19.15 -9.72 -41.18
CA LEU A 118 -19.78 -8.44 -40.85
C LEU A 118 -21.26 -8.63 -40.48
N LEU A 119 -21.98 -9.52 -41.15
CA LEU A 119 -23.38 -9.80 -40.89
C LEU A 119 -23.57 -10.49 -39.53
N VAL A 120 -22.68 -11.42 -39.16
CA VAL A 120 -22.67 -12.05 -37.83
C VAL A 120 -22.33 -11.04 -36.74
N ILE A 121 -21.39 -10.12 -36.97
CA ILE A 121 -21.06 -9.06 -36.01
C ILE A 121 -22.23 -8.09 -35.84
N VAL A 122 -22.90 -7.68 -36.93
CA VAL A 122 -24.09 -6.82 -36.86
C VAL A 122 -25.23 -7.52 -36.13
N LEU A 123 -25.47 -8.82 -36.41
CA LEU A 123 -26.48 -9.60 -35.69
C LEU A 123 -26.12 -9.80 -34.21
N LEU A 124 -24.84 -9.98 -33.87
CA LEU A 124 -24.35 -10.03 -32.49
C LEU A 124 -24.53 -8.68 -31.80
N VAL A 125 -24.20 -7.57 -32.45
CA VAL A 125 -24.40 -6.23 -31.90
C VAL A 125 -25.89 -5.94 -31.70
N VAL A 126 -26.74 -6.28 -32.67
CA VAL A 126 -28.21 -6.15 -32.53
C VAL A 126 -28.73 -7.08 -31.43
N PHE A 127 -28.25 -8.32 -31.32
CA PHE A 127 -28.62 -9.25 -30.25
C PHE A 127 -28.16 -8.76 -28.86
N LEU A 128 -26.96 -8.19 -28.76
CA LEU A 128 -26.43 -7.60 -27.52
C LEU A 128 -27.17 -6.31 -27.16
N LEU A 129 -27.53 -5.47 -28.13
CA LEU A 129 -28.35 -4.27 -27.93
C LEU A 129 -29.79 -4.63 -27.54
N LYS A 130 -30.35 -5.69 -28.13
CA LYS A 130 -31.69 -6.20 -27.79
C LYS A 130 -31.69 -6.87 -26.41
N ARG A 131 -30.65 -7.62 -26.03
CA ARG A 131 -30.43 -8.07 -24.64
C ARG A 131 -30.24 -6.92 -23.66
N ARG A 132 -29.63 -5.80 -24.09
CA ARG A 132 -29.50 -4.58 -23.28
C ARG A 132 -30.81 -3.83 -23.11
N MET A 133 -31.77 -3.98 -24.04
CA MET A 133 -33.13 -3.43 -23.94
C MET A 133 -34.13 -4.39 -23.27
N GLU A 134 -33.93 -5.70 -23.38
CA GLU A 134 -34.78 -6.74 -22.75
C GLU A 134 -34.32 -7.11 -21.32
N GLY A 135 -33.13 -6.66 -20.91
CA GLY A 135 -32.64 -6.73 -19.52
C GLY A 135 -33.23 -5.68 -18.57
N THR A 136 -34.09 -4.77 -19.06
CA THR A 136 -34.60 -3.60 -18.30
C THR A 136 -36.11 -3.64 -18.04
N LYS A 137 -36.69 -4.84 -17.95
CA LYS A 137 -37.98 -5.09 -17.29
C LYS A 137 -37.85 -6.20 -16.24
N LYS A 138 -36.91 -6.05 -15.32
CA LYS A 138 -37.05 -6.61 -13.97
C LYS A 138 -37.30 -5.44 -13.04
N ASN A 139 -38.43 -5.50 -12.34
CA ASN A 139 -38.75 -4.65 -11.19
C ASN A 139 -37.58 -4.71 -10.18
N THR A 140 -36.65 -3.77 -10.28
CA THR A 140 -35.72 -3.45 -9.19
C THR A 140 -36.47 -2.59 -8.18
N ARG A 141 -37.35 -3.22 -7.39
CA ARG A 141 -37.50 -2.80 -5.99
C ARG A 141 -36.26 -3.30 -5.24
N ASN A 142 -35.12 -2.68 -5.51
CA ASN A 142 -34.00 -2.76 -4.58
C ASN A 142 -34.39 -1.85 -3.42
N SER A 143 -34.81 -2.44 -2.30
CA SER A 143 -35.05 -1.67 -1.07
C SER A 143 -33.75 -0.98 -0.69
N LEU A 144 -33.71 0.35 -0.80
CA LEU A 144 -32.64 1.16 -0.25
C LEU A 144 -32.54 0.85 1.25
N CYS A 145 -31.36 0.51 1.76
CA CYS A 145 -31.12 0.11 3.15
C CYS A 145 -31.09 1.31 4.12
N TYR A 146 -31.92 2.33 3.86
CA TYR A 146 -32.12 3.49 4.73
C TYR A 146 -33.43 3.35 5.47
N ARG A 147 -33.48 3.84 6.72
CA ARG A 147 -34.70 3.81 7.52
C ARG A 147 -35.78 4.65 6.83
N SER A 148 -36.90 4.00 6.52
CA SER A 148 -38.12 4.70 6.11
C SER A 148 -38.84 5.14 7.38
N PHE A 149 -38.98 6.44 7.56
CA PHE A 149 -39.76 7.04 8.64
C PHE A 149 -41.19 7.26 8.17
N SER A 150 -42.15 7.12 9.08
CA SER A 150 -43.53 7.56 8.83
C SER A 150 -43.67 9.05 9.11
N ILE A 151 -44.62 9.73 8.46
CA ILE A 151 -44.89 11.15 8.73
C ILE A 151 -45.30 11.38 10.19
N ASN A 152 -46.05 10.44 10.78
CA ASN A 152 -46.47 10.51 12.18
C ASN A 152 -45.28 10.42 13.14
N GLU A 153 -44.30 9.58 12.82
CA GLU A 153 -43.06 9.49 13.59
C GLU A 153 -42.28 10.81 13.56
N LEU A 154 -42.19 11.45 12.39
CA LEU A 154 -41.49 12.73 12.25
C LEU A 154 -42.25 13.90 12.89
N LYS A 155 -43.59 13.87 12.85
CA LYS A 155 -44.42 14.80 13.62
C LYS A 155 -44.18 14.65 15.11
N MET A 156 -44.17 13.43 15.65
CA MET A 156 -43.83 13.21 17.06
C MET A 156 -42.40 13.67 17.39
N ALA A 157 -41.43 13.42 16.51
CA ALA A 157 -40.04 13.85 16.73
C ALA A 157 -39.88 15.38 16.77
N THR A 158 -40.79 16.12 16.11
CA THR A 158 -40.72 17.58 15.92
C THR A 158 -41.81 18.35 16.68
N ASP A 159 -42.61 17.70 17.53
CA ASP A 159 -43.82 18.28 18.13
C ASP A 159 -44.75 18.93 17.08
N ASP A 160 -45.06 18.17 16.04
CA ASP A 160 -45.84 18.58 14.86
C ASP A 160 -45.23 19.75 14.08
N PHE A 161 -43.92 19.68 13.84
CA PHE A 161 -43.16 20.73 13.15
C PHE A 161 -43.26 22.10 13.84
N ASP A 162 -43.15 22.12 15.17
CA ASP A 162 -43.17 23.34 15.97
C ASP A 162 -42.12 24.36 15.48
N GLU A 163 -42.54 25.60 15.30
CA GLU A 163 -41.69 26.73 14.91
C GLU A 163 -40.58 26.98 15.94
N ALA A 164 -40.76 26.60 17.21
CA ALA A 164 -39.72 26.66 18.24
C ALA A 164 -38.54 25.70 17.95
N LYS A 165 -38.75 24.67 17.12
CA LYS A 165 -37.71 23.71 16.70
C LYS A 165 -37.15 24.02 15.31
N LEU A 166 -37.59 25.10 14.68
CA LEU A 166 -37.09 25.55 13.38
C LEU A 166 -35.61 25.97 13.51
N ILE A 167 -34.75 25.34 12.73
CA ILE A 167 -33.32 25.67 12.61
C ILE A 167 -33.11 26.68 11.48
N ASP A 168 -33.71 26.42 10.32
CA ASP A 168 -33.51 27.25 9.13
C ASP A 168 -34.75 27.21 8.20
N THR A 169 -34.93 28.28 7.43
CA THR A 169 -35.90 28.38 6.35
C THR A 169 -35.16 28.67 5.05
N SER A 170 -35.20 27.72 4.13
CA SER A 170 -34.56 27.85 2.82
C SER A 170 -35.62 27.93 1.72
N ALA A 171 -35.20 28.28 0.50
CA ALA A 171 -36.06 28.28 -0.68
C ALA A 171 -36.66 26.91 -1.05
N PHE A 172 -36.23 25.82 -0.40
CA PHE A 172 -36.67 24.46 -0.70
C PHE A 172 -37.52 23.84 0.42
N GLY A 173 -37.59 24.49 1.57
CA GLY A 173 -38.26 23.91 2.73
C GLY A 173 -37.77 24.43 4.08
N LYS A 174 -38.31 23.81 5.12
CA LYS A 174 -38.01 24.13 6.51
C LYS A 174 -37.20 23.01 7.14
N VAL A 175 -36.16 23.40 7.88
CA VAL A 175 -35.27 22.48 8.58
C VAL A 175 -35.56 22.55 10.07
N TYR A 176 -35.89 21.42 10.68
CA TYR A 176 -36.25 21.32 12.09
C TYR A 176 -35.26 20.47 12.87
N LYS A 177 -35.11 20.78 14.16
CA LYS A 177 -34.51 19.86 15.13
C LYS A 177 -35.57 18.85 15.57
N GLY A 178 -35.21 17.58 15.63
CA GLY A 178 -36.09 16.54 16.18
C GLY A 178 -35.33 15.54 17.03
N TYR A 179 -36.09 14.68 17.71
CA TYR A 179 -35.54 13.54 18.44
C TYR A 179 -36.27 12.26 18.05
N ILE A 180 -35.52 11.28 17.56
CA ILE A 180 -36.03 9.95 17.18
C ILE A 180 -35.63 8.91 18.23
N ASP A 181 -36.12 7.67 18.07
CA ASP A 181 -35.85 6.54 18.96
C ASP A 181 -36.22 6.83 20.42
N ASN A 182 -37.47 7.24 20.61
CA ASN A 182 -38.05 7.62 21.90
C ASN A 182 -37.30 8.76 22.61
N GLY A 183 -36.76 9.71 21.84
CA GLY A 183 -36.09 10.89 22.38
C GLY A 183 -34.57 10.76 22.52
N ASN A 184 -33.99 9.57 22.27
CA ASN A 184 -32.58 9.31 22.54
C ASN A 184 -31.62 9.89 21.49
N THR A 185 -32.08 10.07 20.24
CA THR A 185 -31.21 10.48 19.13
C THR A 185 -31.67 11.80 18.54
N ALA A 186 -30.85 12.84 18.68
CA ALA A 186 -31.09 14.14 18.03
C ALA A 186 -30.82 14.08 16.53
N VAL A 187 -31.72 14.65 15.73
CA VAL A 187 -31.66 14.66 14.27
C VAL A 187 -32.01 16.03 13.68
N THR A 188 -31.56 16.25 12.45
CA THR A 188 -31.97 17.37 11.60
C THR A 188 -32.96 16.86 10.56
N ILE A 189 -34.14 17.45 10.51
CA ILE A 189 -35.26 17.03 9.67
C ILE A 189 -35.50 18.10 8.62
N ASN A 190 -35.11 17.83 7.37
CA ASN A 190 -35.28 18.73 6.25
C ASN A 190 -36.58 18.38 5.51
N ARG A 191 -37.62 19.18 5.74
CA ARG A 191 -38.96 19.00 5.16
C ARG A 191 -39.10 19.90 3.93
N VAL A 192 -39.31 19.28 2.78
CA VAL A 192 -39.57 20.00 1.53
C VAL A 192 -41.02 20.48 1.52
N THR A 193 -41.23 21.80 1.46
CA THR A 193 -42.58 22.40 1.61
C THR A 193 -43.20 22.89 0.30
N GLU A 194 -42.44 22.94 -0.80
CA GLU A 194 -42.94 23.38 -2.11
C GLU A 194 -43.33 22.20 -3.01
N ALA A 195 -44.34 22.40 -3.86
CA ALA A 195 -44.77 21.39 -4.83
C ALA A 195 -43.66 21.15 -5.87
N MET A 196 -42.98 20.01 -5.75
CA MET A 196 -41.84 19.68 -6.61
C MET A 196 -42.31 19.27 -8.01
N SER A 197 -41.65 19.81 -9.04
CA SER A 197 -41.79 19.32 -10.41
C SER A 197 -41.29 17.87 -10.52
N LYS A 198 -41.72 17.14 -11.55
CA LYS A 198 -41.26 15.77 -11.81
C LYS A 198 -39.73 15.65 -11.87
N GLN A 199 -39.06 16.67 -12.37
CA GLN A 199 -37.60 16.74 -12.44
C GLN A 199 -36.93 16.86 -11.07
N GLU A 200 -37.60 17.47 -10.09
CA GLU A 200 -37.11 17.61 -8.72
C GLU A 200 -37.34 16.32 -7.92
N LEU A 201 -38.43 15.59 -8.18
CA LEU A 201 -38.66 14.24 -7.62
C LEU A 201 -37.54 13.26 -8.03
N ASP A 202 -37.14 13.27 -9.30
CA ASP A 202 -36.04 12.43 -9.79
C ASP A 202 -34.71 12.78 -9.09
N LYS A 203 -34.48 14.07 -8.77
CA LYS A 203 -33.30 14.53 -8.02
C LYS A 203 -33.32 14.06 -6.56
N PHE A 204 -34.47 14.04 -5.91
CA PHE A 204 -34.63 13.53 -4.54
C PHE A 204 -34.31 12.03 -4.45
N GLU A 205 -34.68 11.24 -5.45
CA GLU A 205 -34.33 9.82 -5.50
C GLU A 205 -32.85 9.58 -5.82
N VAL A 206 -32.25 10.45 -6.65
CA VAL A 206 -30.81 10.46 -6.90
C VAL A 206 -30.03 10.79 -5.63
N GLU A 207 -30.52 11.73 -4.82
CA GLU A 207 -29.92 12.12 -3.54
C GLU A 207 -29.78 10.93 -2.57
N ILE A 208 -30.88 10.21 -2.35
CA ILE A 208 -30.91 9.03 -1.48
C ILE A 208 -29.99 7.93 -2.03
N ARG A 209 -29.97 7.76 -3.36
CA ARG A 209 -29.11 6.76 -4.04
C ARG A 209 -27.63 7.12 -3.95
N ASN A 210 -27.27 8.39 -4.07
CA ASN A 210 -25.91 8.88 -3.93
C ASN A 210 -25.44 8.72 -2.49
N HIS A 211 -26.24 9.17 -1.51
CA HIS A 211 -25.92 9.02 -0.10
C HIS A 211 -25.69 7.58 0.33
N TYR A 212 -26.34 6.59 -0.29
CA TYR A 212 -26.11 5.17 0.02
C TYR A 212 -24.63 4.77 -0.05
N HIS A 213 -23.89 5.34 -1.00
CA HIS A 213 -22.49 5.01 -1.26
C HIS A 213 -21.51 6.00 -0.60
N ILE A 214 -22.01 7.04 0.07
CA ILE A 214 -21.19 8.13 0.62
C ILE A 214 -21.16 8.00 2.15
N ARG A 215 -20.01 7.61 2.69
CA ARG A 215 -19.77 7.59 4.15
C ARG A 215 -18.41 8.19 4.45
N HIS A 216 -18.40 9.39 5.00
CA HIS A 216 -17.16 10.11 5.29
C HIS A 216 -17.30 10.98 6.53
N ARG A 217 -16.21 11.14 7.31
CA ARG A 217 -16.21 11.94 8.56
C ARG A 217 -16.59 13.40 8.32
N ASN A 218 -16.21 13.95 7.17
CA ASN A 218 -16.48 15.35 6.79
C ASN A 218 -17.70 15.51 5.86
N ILE A 219 -18.63 14.56 5.87
CA ILE A 219 -19.91 14.65 5.16
C ILE A 219 -21.03 14.32 6.15
N VAL A 220 -22.11 15.09 6.13
CA VAL A 220 -23.26 14.86 7.01
C VAL A 220 -23.95 13.55 6.65
N LYS A 221 -24.10 12.67 7.64
CA LYS A 221 -24.72 11.35 7.45
C LYS A 221 -26.25 11.46 7.31
N LEU A 222 -26.77 10.92 6.21
CA LEU A 222 -28.19 10.63 6.06
C LEU A 222 -28.57 9.42 6.93
N ILE A 223 -29.55 9.60 7.81
CA ILE A 223 -30.09 8.55 8.69
C ILE A 223 -31.25 7.83 7.99
N GLY A 224 -32.10 8.58 7.29
CA GLY A 224 -33.19 8.01 6.52
C GLY A 224 -34.07 9.07 5.88
N TYR A 225 -35.25 8.66 5.44
CA TYR A 225 -36.16 9.52 4.68
C TYR A 225 -37.63 9.17 4.98
N CYS A 226 -38.53 10.10 4.67
CA CYS A 226 -39.98 9.88 4.62
C CYS A 226 -40.50 10.28 3.23
N LYS A 227 -41.35 9.42 2.65
CA LYS A 227 -42.04 9.63 1.38
C LYS A 227 -43.48 9.13 1.52
N GLU A 228 -44.32 9.90 2.19
CA GLU A 228 -45.72 9.57 2.50
C GLU A 228 -46.60 10.80 2.23
N GLU A 229 -47.84 10.64 1.78
CA GLU A 229 -48.85 11.73 1.73
C GLU A 229 -48.40 13.04 1.02
N ASN A 230 -47.58 12.95 -0.04
CA ASN A 230 -46.90 14.08 -0.72
C ASN A 230 -45.83 14.82 0.12
N GLU A 231 -45.51 14.34 1.31
CA GLU A 231 -44.37 14.79 2.11
C GLU A 231 -43.08 14.09 1.67
N MET A 232 -42.04 14.88 1.48
CA MET A 232 -40.68 14.40 1.26
C MET A 232 -39.76 15.01 2.30
N ILE A 233 -39.19 14.15 3.12
CA ILE A 233 -38.40 14.59 4.27
C ILE A 233 -37.12 13.77 4.33
N LEU A 234 -35.99 14.44 4.50
CA LEU A 234 -34.69 13.81 4.72
C LEU A 234 -34.28 14.01 6.18
N VAL A 235 -33.79 12.94 6.79
CA VAL A 235 -33.39 12.92 8.20
C VAL A 235 -31.89 12.71 8.29
N TYR A 236 -31.19 13.70 8.83
CA TYR A 236 -29.74 13.71 8.99
C TYR A 236 -29.33 13.68 10.46
N GLU A 237 -28.07 13.33 10.73
CA GLU A 237 -27.48 13.56 12.05
C GLU A 237 -27.51 15.05 12.43
N TYR A 238 -27.75 15.35 13.71
CA TYR A 238 -27.79 16.71 14.21
C TYR A 238 -26.39 17.31 14.39
N MET A 239 -26.23 18.57 13.95
CA MET A 239 -24.98 19.35 14.04
C MET A 239 -25.12 20.43 15.11
N PRO A 240 -24.67 20.19 16.36
CA PRO A 240 -24.97 21.06 17.50
C PRO A 240 -24.27 22.42 17.44
N ASN A 241 -23.15 22.54 16.73
CA ASN A 241 -22.43 23.79 16.59
C ASN A 241 -22.89 24.61 15.37
N GLY A 242 -23.94 24.20 14.65
CA GLY A 242 -24.52 24.99 13.56
C GLY A 242 -23.61 25.15 12.34
N THR A 243 -23.79 26.24 11.59
CA THR A 243 -23.08 26.48 10.32
C THR A 243 -21.78 27.25 10.53
N LEU A 244 -20.82 27.08 9.62
CA LEU A 244 -19.62 27.93 9.56
C LEU A 244 -19.97 29.40 9.33
N PHE A 245 -21.01 29.68 8.54
CA PHE A 245 -21.49 31.05 8.29
C PHE A 245 -21.82 31.79 9.59
N ASP A 246 -22.51 31.12 10.52
CA ASP A 246 -22.92 31.74 11.78
C ASP A 246 -21.73 32.13 12.67
N HIS A 247 -20.68 31.30 12.69
CA HIS A 247 -19.47 31.57 13.47
C HIS A 247 -18.57 32.63 12.85
N LEU A 248 -18.70 32.88 11.54
CA LEU A 248 -17.93 33.94 10.86
C LEU A 248 -18.63 35.31 10.93
N HIS A 249 -19.96 35.37 10.88
CA HIS A 249 -20.67 36.64 10.66
C HIS A 249 -21.59 37.09 11.79
N PHE A 250 -22.01 36.19 12.70
CA PHE A 250 -22.92 36.52 13.81
C PHE A 250 -22.28 36.40 15.20
N ALA A 251 -20.95 36.33 15.27
CA ALA A 251 -20.22 36.25 16.54
C ALA A 251 -20.53 37.42 17.49
N ASP A 252 -20.70 38.64 16.96
CA ASP A 252 -20.92 39.86 17.76
C ASP A 252 -22.37 40.01 18.29
N GLN A 253 -23.34 39.25 17.76
CA GLN A 253 -24.76 39.34 18.16
C GLN A 253 -25.13 38.43 19.32
N ARG A 254 -24.27 37.49 19.70
CA ARG A 254 -24.48 36.59 20.84
C ARG A 254 -23.88 37.23 22.10
N GLN A 255 -24.73 37.73 22.99
CA GLN A 255 -24.36 38.28 24.31
C GLN A 255 -23.69 37.26 25.27
N GLN A 256 -23.26 36.10 24.79
CA GLN A 256 -22.50 35.11 25.53
C GLN A 256 -21.25 34.72 24.74
N GLN A 257 -20.13 35.36 25.08
CA GLN A 257 -18.77 34.81 25.17
C GLN A 257 -18.38 33.64 24.23
N GLN A 258 -18.77 33.69 22.95
CA GLN A 258 -18.25 32.78 21.92
C GLN A 258 -17.23 33.56 21.10
N SER A 259 -15.96 33.27 21.39
CA SER A 259 -14.79 33.84 20.71
C SER A 259 -14.87 33.58 19.20
N THR A 260 -14.60 34.61 18.41
CA THR A 260 -14.38 34.51 16.96
C THR A 260 -13.36 33.40 16.64
N LEU A 261 -13.59 32.65 15.56
CA LEU A 261 -12.72 31.51 15.18
C LEU A 261 -11.27 31.96 14.99
N SER A 262 -10.36 31.31 15.72
CA SER A 262 -8.91 31.50 15.55
C SER A 262 -8.44 31.01 14.19
N TRP A 263 -7.25 31.44 13.75
CA TRP A 263 -6.70 31.00 12.47
C TRP A 263 -6.54 29.49 12.36
N ASN A 264 -6.08 28.83 13.44
CA ASN A 264 -5.95 27.38 13.48
C ASN A 264 -7.30 26.67 13.32
N GLN A 265 -8.35 27.15 14.00
CA GLN A 265 -9.69 26.58 13.84
C GLN A 265 -10.22 26.79 12.41
N ARG A 266 -9.98 27.95 11.79
CA ARG A 266 -10.37 28.21 10.39
C ARG A 266 -9.67 27.26 9.42
N LEU A 267 -8.37 27.00 9.63
CA LEU A 267 -7.60 26.01 8.87
C LEU A 267 -8.13 24.59 9.06
N GLU A 268 -8.39 24.16 10.30
CA GLU A 268 -8.94 22.82 10.59
C GLU A 268 -10.30 22.60 9.91
N ILE A 269 -11.16 23.62 9.94
CA ILE A 269 -12.48 23.58 9.31
C ILE A 269 -12.37 23.48 7.80
N CYS A 270 -11.55 24.31 7.13
CA CYS A 270 -11.42 24.25 5.68
C CYS A 270 -10.69 22.99 5.20
N ILE A 271 -9.70 22.49 5.95
CA ILE A 271 -9.08 21.18 5.69
C ILE A 271 -10.13 20.07 5.78
N GLY A 272 -10.99 20.09 6.81
CA GLY A 272 -12.10 19.15 6.94
C GLY A 272 -13.06 19.20 5.76
N ALA A 273 -13.50 20.39 5.35
CA ALA A 273 -14.36 20.56 4.19
C ALA A 273 -13.67 20.10 2.89
N ALA A 274 -12.40 20.47 2.66
CA ALA A 274 -11.63 20.04 1.49
C ALA A 274 -11.52 18.51 1.40
N ARG A 275 -11.35 17.81 2.53
CA ARG A 275 -11.36 16.34 2.61
C ARG A 275 -12.70 15.75 2.18
N GLY A 276 -13.81 16.30 2.70
CA GLY A 276 -15.15 15.88 2.30
C GLY A 276 -15.39 16.04 0.81
N LEU A 277 -14.98 17.18 0.24
CA LEU A 277 -15.18 17.48 -1.18
C LEU A 277 -14.26 16.65 -2.08
N HIS A 278 -13.01 16.42 -1.69
CA HIS A 278 -12.10 15.50 -2.38
C HIS A 278 -12.66 14.08 -2.42
N TYR A 279 -13.23 13.60 -1.31
CA TYR A 279 -13.89 12.29 -1.27
C TYR A 279 -15.01 12.22 -2.30
N LEU A 280 -15.86 13.24 -2.41
CA LEU A 280 -16.94 13.27 -3.41
C LEU A 280 -16.42 13.22 -4.86
N HIS A 281 -15.32 13.90 -5.14
CA HIS A 281 -14.72 13.89 -6.49
C HIS A 281 -14.02 12.57 -6.83
N SER A 282 -13.60 11.79 -5.83
CA SER A 282 -12.73 10.60 -6.03
C SER A 282 -13.37 9.24 -5.70
N ALA A 283 -14.41 9.19 -4.86
CA ALA A 283 -14.96 7.95 -4.28
C ALA A 283 -15.64 7.02 -5.30
N THR A 284 -16.14 7.56 -6.41
CA THR A 284 -16.92 6.81 -7.41
C THR A 284 -16.29 6.88 -8.79
N THR A 285 -16.63 5.93 -9.68
CA THR A 285 -16.17 5.93 -11.08
C THR A 285 -16.54 7.21 -11.83
N HIS A 286 -17.66 7.82 -11.44
CA HIS A 286 -18.11 9.14 -11.87
C HIS A 286 -18.08 10.07 -10.66
N PRO A 287 -17.30 11.16 -10.68
CA PRO A 287 -17.22 12.14 -9.59
C PRO A 287 -18.60 12.67 -9.18
N ILE A 288 -18.85 12.78 -7.88
CA ILE A 288 -20.05 13.40 -7.33
C ILE A 288 -19.76 14.89 -7.18
N ILE A 289 -20.41 15.69 -8.02
CA ILE A 289 -20.29 17.15 -7.99
C ILE A 289 -21.32 17.68 -7.00
N HIS A 290 -20.87 18.45 -6.00
CA HIS A 290 -21.74 18.98 -4.97
C HIS A 290 -22.62 20.12 -5.50
N GLY A 291 -22.03 21.07 -6.21
CA GLY A 291 -22.72 22.16 -6.92
C GLY A 291 -23.28 23.28 -6.06
N ASP A 292 -23.07 23.27 -4.74
CA ASP A 292 -23.62 24.27 -3.80
C ASP A 292 -22.69 24.47 -2.58
N ILE A 293 -21.38 24.44 -2.81
CA ILE A 293 -20.41 24.61 -1.73
C ILE A 293 -20.40 26.07 -1.26
N MET A 294 -20.81 26.28 -0.01
CA MET A 294 -20.79 27.59 0.66
C MET A 294 -20.69 27.41 2.18
N THR A 295 -20.35 28.47 2.91
CA THR A 295 -20.18 28.45 4.38
C THR A 295 -21.46 28.06 5.14
N LYS A 296 -22.65 28.26 4.57
CA LYS A 296 -23.93 27.78 5.13
C LYS A 296 -24.09 26.25 5.05
N ASN A 297 -23.47 25.63 4.05
CA ASN A 297 -23.50 24.18 3.82
C ASN A 297 -22.30 23.45 4.44
N ILE A 298 -21.49 24.14 5.26
CA ILE A 298 -20.43 23.54 6.06
C ILE A 298 -20.88 23.61 7.52
N LEU A 299 -21.32 22.48 8.06
CA LEU A 299 -21.80 22.35 9.43
C LEU A 299 -20.70 21.87 10.37
N LEU A 300 -20.85 22.18 11.65
CA LEU A 300 -19.89 21.82 12.70
C LEU A 300 -20.52 20.84 13.69
N ASP A 301 -19.87 19.70 13.90
CA ASP A 301 -20.30 18.73 14.91
C ASP A 301 -19.88 19.18 16.33
N LYS A 302 -20.23 18.38 17.35
CA LYS A 302 -19.90 18.66 18.77
C LYS A 302 -18.40 18.85 19.05
N ASN A 303 -17.54 18.28 18.21
CA ASN A 303 -16.08 18.33 18.33
C ASN A 303 -15.47 19.39 17.40
N TRP A 304 -16.27 20.33 16.87
CA TRP A 304 -15.86 21.33 15.88
C TRP A 304 -15.33 20.73 14.57
N THR A 305 -15.65 19.47 14.27
CA THR A 305 -15.31 18.85 12.99
C THR A 305 -16.26 19.36 11.90
N ALA A 306 -15.70 19.88 10.83
CA ALA A 306 -16.46 20.34 9.66
C ALA A 306 -17.07 19.18 8.88
N LYS A 307 -18.35 19.30 8.52
CA LYS A 307 -19.07 18.36 7.68
C LYS A 307 -19.85 19.09 6.60
N ILE A 308 -19.65 18.68 5.36
CA ILE A 308 -20.40 19.22 4.22
C ILE A 308 -21.82 18.64 4.24
N SER A 309 -22.82 19.52 4.15
CA SER A 309 -24.25 19.20 4.08
C SER A 309 -24.83 19.60 2.72
N CYS A 310 -26.04 19.09 2.43
CA CYS A 310 -26.89 19.47 1.29
C CYS A 310 -26.38 19.00 -0.09
N PHE A 311 -26.86 17.86 -0.58
CA PHE A 311 -26.60 17.42 -1.97
C PHE A 311 -27.81 17.64 -2.90
N LEU A 312 -28.84 18.36 -2.42
CA LEU A 312 -29.88 18.91 -3.29
C LEU A 312 -29.24 19.90 -4.27
N PRO A 313 -29.30 19.66 -5.60
CA PRO A 313 -28.75 20.60 -6.56
C PRO A 313 -29.57 21.87 -6.51
N SER A 314 -29.03 22.93 -5.90
CA SER A 314 -29.70 24.22 -5.84
C SER A 314 -29.94 24.70 -7.28
N LYS A 315 -31.21 24.79 -7.68
CA LYS A 315 -31.61 25.46 -8.92
C LYS A 315 -31.38 26.99 -8.84
N LEU A 316 -30.68 27.46 -7.80
CA LEU A 316 -30.26 28.84 -7.57
C LEU A 316 -28.77 29.10 -7.91
N ALA A 317 -27.95 28.06 -8.15
CA ALA A 317 -26.64 28.27 -8.79
C ALA A 317 -26.77 28.78 -10.25
N VAL A 318 -27.97 28.68 -10.85
CA VAL A 318 -28.23 29.09 -12.24
C VAL A 318 -28.49 30.61 -12.37
N THR A 319 -28.51 31.39 -11.29
CA THR A 319 -28.68 32.86 -11.39
C THR A 319 -27.42 33.69 -11.16
N SER A 320 -26.24 33.08 -10.94
CA SER A 320 -24.97 33.80 -10.99
C SER A 320 -23.95 33.04 -11.84
N HIS A 321 -23.87 33.43 -13.12
CA HIS A 321 -22.91 33.01 -14.16
C HIS A 321 -23.16 31.65 -14.85
N ASN A 322 -23.86 31.69 -15.99
CA ASN A 322 -23.65 30.93 -17.24
C ASN A 322 -23.16 29.45 -17.26
N CYS A 323 -23.15 28.70 -16.16
CA CYS A 323 -22.67 27.34 -16.13
C CYS A 323 -23.83 26.35 -16.27
N LYS A 324 -24.23 26.08 -17.51
CA LYS A 324 -25.18 25.00 -17.82
C LYS A 324 -24.58 23.59 -17.60
N ASN A 325 -23.28 23.49 -17.29
CA ASN A 325 -22.58 22.24 -17.00
C ASN A 325 -21.81 22.37 -15.67
N LEU A 326 -22.37 21.82 -14.59
CA LEU A 326 -21.64 21.66 -13.32
C LEU A 326 -20.47 20.69 -13.54
N THR A 327 -19.29 21.03 -13.03
CA THR A 327 -18.08 20.20 -13.09
C THR A 327 -17.41 20.18 -11.72
N GLU A 328 -16.45 19.26 -11.51
CA GLU A 328 -15.58 19.27 -10.31
C GLU A 328 -14.92 20.65 -10.10
N LYS A 329 -14.62 21.36 -11.20
CA LYS A 329 -14.04 22.71 -11.19
C LYS A 329 -15.00 23.79 -10.69
N SER A 330 -16.30 23.60 -10.85
CA SER A 330 -17.32 24.49 -10.26
C SER A 330 -17.30 24.41 -8.73
N ASP A 331 -17.11 23.21 -8.17
CA ASP A 331 -16.95 23.01 -6.72
C ASP A 331 -15.65 23.63 -6.21
N VAL A 332 -14.54 23.49 -6.96
CA VAL A 332 -13.23 24.11 -6.61
C VAL A 332 -13.36 25.63 -6.54
N TYR A 333 -14.01 26.26 -7.52
CA TYR A 333 -14.24 27.71 -7.51
C TYR A 333 -15.08 28.13 -6.29
N SER A 334 -16.18 27.44 -6.04
CA SER A 334 -17.07 27.72 -4.90
C SER A 334 -16.35 27.54 -3.56
N PHE A 335 -15.48 26.54 -3.47
CA PHE A 335 -14.60 26.35 -2.31
C PHE A 335 -13.56 27.47 -2.17
N GLY A 336 -13.02 28.00 -3.28
CA GLY A 336 -12.18 29.20 -3.28
C GLY A 336 -12.88 30.43 -2.67
N VAL A 337 -14.18 30.59 -2.92
CA VAL A 337 -14.99 31.65 -2.29
C VAL A 337 -15.11 31.41 -0.78
N VAL A 338 -15.32 30.17 -0.34
CA VAL A 338 -15.30 29.81 1.09
C VAL A 338 -13.96 30.14 1.75
N LEU A 339 -12.83 29.88 1.09
CA LEU A 339 -11.51 30.24 1.59
C LEU A 339 -11.34 31.77 1.77
N LEU A 340 -11.90 32.57 0.87
CA LEU A 340 -11.91 34.04 1.01
C LEU A 340 -12.78 34.51 2.18
N GLU A 341 -13.97 33.92 2.37
CA GLU A 341 -14.82 34.25 3.51
C GLU A 341 -14.10 33.93 4.83
N LEU A 342 -13.43 32.78 4.91
CA LEU A 342 -12.62 32.38 6.05
C LEU A 342 -11.43 33.33 6.29
N LEU A 343 -10.75 33.81 5.25
CA LEU A 343 -9.62 34.72 5.40
C LEU A 343 -10.07 36.12 5.85
N SER A 344 -11.19 36.60 5.31
CA SER A 344 -11.65 37.99 5.48
C SER A 344 -12.66 38.20 6.59
N GLY A 345 -13.37 37.15 7.03
CA GLY A 345 -14.50 37.24 7.95
C GLY A 345 -15.72 37.95 7.34
N ARG A 346 -15.76 38.18 6.02
CA ARG A 346 -16.83 38.93 5.33
C ARG A 346 -17.67 38.00 4.44
N PRO A 347 -19.00 38.16 4.40
CA PRO A 347 -19.87 37.31 3.60
C PRO A 347 -19.72 37.59 2.11
N ALA A 348 -19.70 36.56 1.26
CA ALA A 348 -19.52 36.68 -0.19
C ALA A 348 -20.82 36.99 -0.96
N MET A 349 -21.86 37.51 -0.28
CA MET A 349 -23.20 37.75 -0.87
C MET A 349 -23.25 38.76 -2.03
N ASN A 350 -22.14 39.41 -2.40
CA ASN A 350 -22.08 40.27 -3.58
C ASN A 350 -20.77 40.01 -4.36
N GLN A 351 -20.87 39.94 -5.69
CA GLN A 351 -19.74 39.83 -6.65
C GLN A 351 -18.58 40.82 -6.39
N SER A 352 -18.82 41.87 -5.60
CA SER A 352 -17.82 42.82 -5.16
C SER A 352 -16.72 42.21 -4.26
N LEU A 353 -16.96 41.14 -3.51
CA LEU A 353 -15.93 40.57 -2.62
C LEU A 353 -14.83 39.84 -3.41
N VAL A 354 -15.21 38.94 -4.34
CA VAL A 354 -14.25 38.19 -5.15
C VAL A 354 -13.44 39.14 -6.01
N GLN A 355 -14.08 40.10 -6.68
CA GLN A 355 -13.38 41.10 -7.50
C GLN A 355 -12.41 41.94 -6.66
N ARG A 356 -12.84 42.43 -5.48
CA ARG A 356 -11.96 43.21 -4.58
C ARG A 356 -10.82 42.37 -4.02
N ALA A 357 -11.09 41.12 -3.66
CA ALA A 357 -10.07 40.22 -3.14
C ALA A 357 -9.01 39.95 -4.22
N LEU A 358 -9.43 39.63 -5.45
CA LEU A 358 -8.51 39.44 -6.58
C LEU A 358 -7.67 40.70 -6.85
N THR A 359 -8.27 41.90 -6.86
CA THR A 359 -7.50 43.16 -6.99
C THR A 359 -6.51 43.37 -5.85
N CYS A 360 -6.91 43.14 -4.59
CA CYS A 360 -6.00 43.26 -3.44
C CYS A 360 -4.85 42.24 -3.50
N LEU A 361 -5.12 41.05 -4.04
CA LEU A 361 -4.15 39.98 -4.21
C LEU A 361 -3.16 40.29 -5.35
N GLU A 362 -3.62 40.87 -6.46
CA GLU A 362 -2.78 41.35 -7.56
C GLU A 362 -1.88 42.52 -7.13
N GLU A 363 -2.42 43.45 -6.35
CA GLU A 363 -1.68 44.61 -5.83
C GLU A 363 -0.78 44.29 -4.61
N SER A 364 -0.68 43.02 -4.20
CA SER A 364 0.05 42.58 -3.00
C SER A 364 -0.40 43.26 -1.69
N LYS A 365 -1.65 43.74 -1.63
CA LYS A 365 -2.27 44.41 -0.46
C LYS A 365 -3.05 43.42 0.41
N VAL A 366 -2.42 42.30 0.72
CA VAL A 366 -3.03 41.16 1.44
C VAL A 366 -3.52 41.56 2.83
N ASP A 367 -2.80 42.42 3.55
CA ASP A 367 -3.14 42.85 4.92
C ASP A 367 -4.49 43.57 5.04
N ILE A 368 -5.03 44.06 3.92
CA ILE A 368 -6.35 44.71 3.85
C ILE A 368 -7.47 43.66 3.76
N LEU A 369 -7.16 42.48 3.21
CA LEU A 369 -8.10 41.37 3.04
C LEU A 369 -8.26 40.56 4.32
N VAL A 370 -7.18 40.41 5.11
CA VAL A 370 -7.17 39.63 6.35
C VAL A 370 -8.16 40.20 7.35
N ASP A 371 -8.99 39.32 7.91
CA ASP A 371 -9.89 39.61 9.01
C ASP A 371 -9.16 40.40 10.12
N PRO A 372 -9.68 41.58 10.53
CA PRO A 372 -9.09 42.38 11.60
C PRO A 372 -8.77 41.56 12.88
N TYR A 373 -9.57 40.56 13.22
CA TYR A 373 -9.36 39.71 14.39
C TYR A 373 -8.16 38.75 14.26
N LEU A 374 -7.68 38.50 13.03
CA LEU A 374 -6.56 37.62 12.72
C LEU A 374 -5.24 38.37 12.48
N LYS A 375 -5.27 39.70 12.39
CA LYS A 375 -4.06 40.51 12.16
C LYS A 375 -2.98 40.23 13.21
N GLY A 376 -1.76 39.93 12.75
CA GLY A 376 -0.61 39.59 13.59
C GLY A 376 -0.62 38.15 14.16
N LYS A 377 -1.69 37.38 13.98
CA LYS A 377 -1.85 36.01 14.50
C LYS A 377 -1.49 34.93 13.47
N ILE A 378 -1.45 35.28 12.19
CA ILE A 378 -1.09 34.37 11.09
C ILE A 378 0.43 34.44 10.83
N ALA A 379 1.08 33.29 10.70
CA ALA A 379 2.46 33.18 10.27
C ALA A 379 2.58 33.55 8.78
N PRO A 380 3.56 34.39 8.38
CA PRO A 380 3.67 34.84 6.99
C PRO A 380 3.72 33.69 5.96
N ALA A 381 4.46 32.62 6.26
CA ALA A 381 4.55 31.46 5.36
C ALA A 381 3.20 30.71 5.21
N SER A 382 2.45 30.58 6.31
CA SER A 382 1.08 30.01 6.30
C SER A 382 0.15 30.86 5.44
N LEU A 383 0.17 32.18 5.65
CA LEU A 383 -0.65 33.13 4.91
C LEU A 383 -0.35 33.08 3.41
N THR A 384 0.93 33.11 3.03
CA THR A 384 1.36 33.01 1.62
C THR A 384 0.84 31.74 0.97
N LYS A 385 0.99 30.58 1.63
CA LYS A 385 0.52 29.30 1.07
C LYS A 385 -1.00 29.25 0.94
N PHE A 386 -1.72 29.75 1.94
CA PHE A 386 -3.19 29.81 1.92
C PHE A 386 -3.71 30.71 0.79
N ILE A 387 -3.06 31.84 0.55
CA ILE A 387 -3.42 32.77 -0.53
C ILE A 387 -3.14 32.16 -1.90
N GLU A 388 -1.96 31.56 -2.07
CA GLU A 388 -1.57 30.93 -3.33
C GLU A 388 -2.63 29.92 -3.79
N ILE A 389 -3.10 29.05 -2.88
CA ILE A 389 -4.12 28.06 -3.22
C ILE A 389 -5.49 28.70 -3.42
N THR A 390 -5.84 29.74 -2.66
CA THR A 390 -7.10 30.47 -2.82
C THR A 390 -7.18 31.13 -4.19
N GLN A 391 -6.11 31.80 -4.64
CA GLN A 391 -6.00 32.39 -5.97
C GLN A 391 -6.17 31.34 -7.06
N LYS A 392 -5.48 30.20 -6.94
CA LYS A 392 -5.57 29.08 -7.89
C LYS A 392 -7.00 28.54 -8.01
N CYS A 393 -7.75 28.46 -6.90
CA CYS A 393 -9.15 28.02 -6.92
C CYS A 393 -10.07 29.01 -7.66
N LEU A 394 -9.77 30.31 -7.60
CA LEU A 394 -10.61 31.40 -8.12
C LEU A 394 -10.31 31.81 -9.56
N LEU A 395 -9.36 31.16 -10.24
CA LEU A 395 -9.08 31.40 -11.66
C LEU A 395 -10.34 31.10 -12.50
N ASP A 396 -10.63 31.89 -13.54
CA ASP A 396 -11.76 31.62 -14.43
C ASP A 396 -11.62 30.24 -15.11
N GLN A 397 -12.73 29.51 -15.21
CA GLN A 397 -12.81 28.08 -15.52
C GLN A 397 -11.84 27.64 -16.63
N GLY A 398 -10.85 26.81 -16.26
CA GLY A 398 -9.84 26.30 -17.18
C GLY A 398 -8.98 25.17 -16.59
N VAL A 399 -8.15 24.57 -17.43
CA VAL A 399 -7.23 23.44 -17.12
C VAL A 399 -6.29 23.74 -15.93
N ASN A 400 -6.04 25.02 -15.64
CA ASN A 400 -5.08 25.47 -14.63
C ASN A 400 -5.64 25.52 -13.19
N GLN A 401 -6.95 25.35 -12.99
CA GLN A 401 -7.51 25.27 -11.63
C GLN A 401 -7.02 23.98 -10.95
N PRO A 402 -6.79 24.00 -9.63
CA PRO A 402 -6.34 22.83 -8.91
C PRO A 402 -7.43 21.77 -8.80
N SER A 403 -7.05 20.54 -8.50
CA SER A 403 -7.97 19.54 -7.96
C SER A 403 -8.22 19.74 -6.46
N MET A 404 -9.26 19.11 -5.90
CA MET A 404 -9.48 19.17 -4.46
C MET A 404 -8.38 18.48 -3.62
N ILE A 405 -7.62 17.54 -4.19
CA ILE A 405 -6.47 16.95 -3.49
C ILE A 405 -5.28 17.94 -3.41
N GLU A 406 -5.04 18.72 -4.48
CA GLU A 406 -4.05 19.82 -4.46
C GLU A 406 -4.43 20.89 -3.44
N VAL A 407 -5.72 21.24 -3.40
CA VAL A 407 -6.27 22.18 -2.43
C VAL A 407 -6.05 21.67 -1.01
N LEU A 408 -6.43 20.43 -0.73
CA LEU A 408 -6.22 19.79 0.56
C LEU A 408 -4.75 19.79 0.98
N CYS A 409 -3.85 19.32 0.11
CA CYS A 409 -2.41 19.26 0.42
C CYS A 409 -1.83 20.65 0.72
N SER A 410 -2.25 21.68 -0.04
CA SER A 410 -1.78 23.04 0.17
C SER A 410 -2.28 23.64 1.48
N LEU A 411 -3.51 23.34 1.88
CA LEU A 411 -4.08 23.77 3.17
C LEU A 411 -3.40 23.06 4.35
N GLU A 412 -3.12 21.76 4.23
CA GLU A 412 -2.38 21.01 5.26
C GLU A 412 -0.95 21.55 5.42
N LEU A 413 -0.28 21.90 4.32
CA LEU A 413 1.01 22.58 4.38
C LEU A 413 0.90 23.97 5.04
N ALA A 414 -0.12 24.75 4.70
CA ALA A 414 -0.35 26.06 5.32
C ALA A 414 -0.56 25.96 6.85
N GLN A 415 -1.24 24.91 7.33
CA GLN A 415 -1.40 24.65 8.76
C GLN A 415 -0.06 24.35 9.44
N GLN A 416 0.82 23.60 8.80
CA GLN A 416 2.13 23.32 9.39
C GLN A 416 3.05 24.52 9.46
N LEU A 417 3.03 25.35 8.41
CA LEU A 417 3.77 26.61 8.40
C LEU A 417 3.29 27.58 9.49
N GLN A 418 2.04 27.41 9.97
CA GLN A 418 1.52 28.13 11.12
C GLN A 418 2.09 27.59 12.44
N ASP A 419 2.18 26.27 12.59
CA ASP A 419 2.68 25.60 13.80
C ASP A 419 4.19 25.83 14.04
N GLN A 420 4.96 26.12 12.99
CA GLN A 420 6.41 26.37 13.06
C GLN A 420 6.79 27.79 13.54
N ARG A 421 5.82 28.63 13.94
CA ARG A 421 6.10 29.99 14.42
C ARG A 421 6.86 29.94 15.76
N PRO A 422 8.05 30.57 15.89
CA PRO A 422 8.76 30.65 17.17
C PRO A 422 7.90 31.38 18.21
N GLN A 423 7.56 30.72 19.31
CA GLN A 423 6.90 31.39 20.42
C GLN A 423 7.95 32.21 21.20
N ASN A 424 7.83 33.53 21.19
CA ASN A 424 8.54 34.37 22.15
C ASN A 424 8.00 34.07 23.54
N THR A 425 8.80 33.36 24.34
CA THR A 425 8.54 33.04 25.73
C THR A 425 8.45 34.32 26.57
N ASN A 426 7.29 34.57 27.17
CA ASN A 426 7.11 35.21 28.48
C ASN A 426 5.65 35.07 28.91
N GLY A 427 5.31 33.94 29.52
CA GLY A 427 3.99 33.67 30.08
C GLY A 427 3.98 32.26 30.68
N SER A 428 3.81 32.19 32.00
CA SER A 428 3.96 31.00 32.84
C SER A 428 3.23 29.75 32.31
N ALA A 429 3.95 28.63 32.34
CA ALA A 429 3.41 27.29 32.20
C ALA A 429 2.22 27.07 33.15
N ARG A 430 1.03 26.92 32.57
CA ARG A 430 -0.09 26.20 33.17
C ARG A 430 -0.75 25.37 32.07
N ASP A 431 -0.57 24.07 32.21
CA ASP A 431 -1.33 22.95 31.68
C ASP A 431 -1.94 23.10 30.28
N TRP A 432 -1.21 22.59 29.30
CA TRP A 432 -1.78 22.13 28.04
C TRP A 432 -2.06 20.63 28.16
N ASP A 433 -3.27 20.30 28.62
CA ASP A 433 -3.77 18.93 28.55
C ASP A 433 -3.87 18.50 27.09
N PHE A 434 -3.06 17.49 26.77
CA PHE A 434 -3.00 16.82 25.49
C PHE A 434 -4.29 16.03 25.27
N TYR A 435 -5.32 16.62 24.69
CA TYR A 435 -6.38 15.84 24.07
C TYR A 435 -5.82 15.19 22.81
N SER A 436 -5.26 14.00 23.01
CA SER A 436 -5.07 12.96 22.00
C SER A 436 -6.37 12.78 21.20
N GLY A 437 -6.50 13.54 20.12
CA GLY A 437 -7.53 13.37 19.11
C GLY A 437 -7.25 12.13 18.27
N SER A 438 -7.51 10.97 18.88
CA SER A 438 -7.72 9.70 18.20
C SER A 438 -8.69 9.89 17.02
N ASN A 439 -8.37 9.27 15.88
CA ASN A 439 -9.11 9.20 14.60
C ASN A 439 -8.81 10.25 13.52
N PHE A 440 -7.54 10.57 13.26
CA PHE A 440 -7.13 11.21 12.01
C PHE A 440 -7.18 10.21 10.83
N MET A 441 -8.07 10.48 9.87
CA MET A 441 -8.03 10.10 8.44
C MET A 441 -7.97 8.62 8.06
N LEU A 442 -9.12 7.94 8.03
CA LEU A 442 -9.31 6.69 7.28
C LEU A 442 -9.64 6.99 5.82
N GLY A 443 -8.61 7.03 4.97
CA GLY A 443 -8.69 6.65 3.55
C GLY A 443 -8.47 5.15 3.32
N LEU A 444 -8.54 4.35 4.39
CA LEU A 444 -8.32 2.91 4.39
C LEU A 444 -9.65 2.21 4.65
N GLU A 445 -10.37 1.88 3.58
CA GLU A 445 -11.44 0.88 3.69
C GLU A 445 -10.80 -0.49 3.96
N PHE A 446 -11.12 -1.05 5.12
CA PHE A 446 -11.05 -2.49 5.32
C PHE A 446 -12.05 -3.11 4.34
N TYR A 447 -11.56 -3.66 3.23
CA TYR A 447 -12.37 -4.50 2.35
C TYR A 447 -12.67 -5.80 3.10
N GLY A 448 -13.75 -5.77 3.89
CA GLY A 448 -14.54 -6.97 4.16
C GLY A 448 -15.06 -7.53 2.83
N GLU A 449 -15.08 -8.86 2.75
CA GLU A 449 -15.41 -9.64 1.57
C GLU A 449 -16.55 -9.05 0.72
N GLY A 450 -16.25 -8.74 -0.54
CA GLY A 450 -17.23 -8.26 -1.49
C GLY A 450 -16.61 -8.03 -2.87
N ARG A 451 -16.81 -8.99 -3.78
CA ARG A 451 -16.44 -8.87 -5.21
C ARG A 451 -17.14 -7.64 -5.80
N PHE A 452 -16.41 -6.77 -6.52
CA PHE A 452 -16.77 -6.23 -7.86
C PHE A 452 -15.60 -5.44 -8.48
N LEU A 453 -15.56 -5.49 -9.81
CA LEU A 453 -14.48 -5.14 -10.74
C LEU A 453 -14.30 -3.62 -10.97
N TYR A 454 -13.06 -3.24 -11.31
CA TYR A 454 -12.51 -1.88 -11.53
C TYR A 454 -12.08 -1.11 -10.27
N ARG A 455 -11.02 -1.59 -9.60
CA ARG A 455 -10.29 -0.82 -8.57
C ARG A 455 -9.61 0.40 -9.23
N ARG A 456 -10.12 1.62 -9.00
CA ARG A 456 -9.28 2.82 -9.08
C ARG A 456 -8.17 2.66 -8.03
N LYS A 457 -6.93 2.96 -8.42
CA LYS A 457 -5.78 2.91 -7.53
C LYS A 457 -5.95 3.97 -6.43
N PRO A 458 -5.75 3.64 -5.14
CA PRO A 458 -5.93 4.60 -4.07
C PRO A 458 -4.89 5.72 -4.18
N TYR A 459 -5.37 6.96 -4.13
CA TYR A 459 -4.50 8.13 -4.05
C TYR A 459 -3.61 8.05 -2.80
N PRO A 460 -2.35 8.52 -2.89
CA PRO A 460 -1.46 8.51 -1.74
C PRO A 460 -1.98 9.47 -0.66
N CYS A 461 -1.98 9.02 0.59
CA CYS A 461 -2.06 9.92 1.74
C CYS A 461 -0.67 10.51 1.97
N ILE A 462 -0.59 11.84 2.07
CA ILE A 462 0.67 12.58 2.19
C ILE A 462 0.78 13.12 3.61
N PHE A 463 1.95 12.92 4.22
CA PHE A 463 2.26 13.36 5.57
C PHE A 463 3.40 14.35 5.51
N TRP A 464 3.12 15.59 5.88
CA TRP A 464 4.13 16.62 5.96
C TRP A 464 4.73 16.72 7.38
N LYS A 465 4.10 16.05 8.37
CA LYS A 465 4.57 15.92 9.76
C LYS A 465 4.50 14.47 10.20
N GLN A 466 5.21 14.18 11.30
CA GLN A 466 5.11 12.90 11.96
C GLN A 466 3.64 12.59 12.28
N THR A 467 3.15 11.47 11.77
CA THR A 467 1.75 11.06 11.87
C THR A 467 1.68 9.59 12.26
N THR A 468 0.91 9.28 13.30
CA THR A 468 0.73 7.92 13.81
C THR A 468 -0.70 7.45 13.58
N TYR A 469 -0.83 6.29 12.94
CA TYR A 469 -2.07 5.54 12.81
C TYR A 469 -2.14 4.46 13.87
N THR A 470 -3.21 4.46 14.64
CA THR A 470 -3.51 3.41 15.61
C THR A 470 -4.57 2.50 15.04
N VAL A 471 -4.24 1.21 14.90
CA VAL A 471 -5.18 0.18 14.45
C VAL A 471 -5.45 -0.78 15.59
N THR A 472 -6.72 -0.99 15.92
CA THR A 472 -7.12 -1.98 16.91
C THR A 472 -7.02 -3.37 16.30
N VAL A 473 -6.28 -4.28 16.95
CA VAL A 473 -6.00 -5.64 16.46
C VAL A 473 -6.08 -6.64 17.60
N SER A 474 -6.32 -7.91 17.28
CA SER A 474 -6.09 -8.98 18.25
C SER A 474 -4.58 -9.16 18.49
N PRO A 475 -4.14 -9.55 19.70
CA PRO A 475 -2.75 -9.91 19.95
C PRO A 475 -2.25 -11.05 19.04
N GLY A 476 -0.94 -11.22 18.97
CA GLY A 476 -0.24 -12.25 18.20
C GLY A 476 0.35 -11.74 16.88
N PRO A 477 0.87 -12.64 16.04
CA PRO A 477 1.60 -12.26 14.83
C PRO A 477 0.70 -11.64 13.76
N LYS A 478 1.24 -10.63 13.07
CA LYS A 478 0.58 -9.88 12.01
C LYS A 478 1.48 -9.73 10.79
N PHE A 479 0.89 -9.83 9.61
CA PHE A 479 1.44 -9.21 8.41
C PHE A 479 1.09 -7.72 8.42
N ILE A 480 2.09 -6.87 8.24
CA ILE A 480 1.94 -5.44 7.98
C ILE A 480 2.41 -5.19 6.54
N ARG A 481 1.51 -4.74 5.67
CA ARG A 481 1.86 -4.40 4.27
C ARG A 481 1.70 -2.92 4.02
N LEU A 482 2.76 -2.30 3.52
CA LEU A 482 2.78 -0.90 3.14
C LEU A 482 2.86 -0.80 1.63
N HIS A 483 1.87 -0.17 1.02
CA HIS A 483 1.77 0.00 -0.42
C HIS A 483 2.22 1.41 -0.79
N PHE A 484 3.28 1.47 -1.60
CA PHE A 484 3.82 2.69 -2.18
C PHE A 484 3.65 2.59 -3.68
N GLU A 485 2.70 3.37 -4.21
CA GLU A 485 2.61 3.56 -5.64
C GLU A 485 3.28 4.88 -5.99
N PRO A 486 4.29 4.89 -6.89
CA PRO A 486 4.93 6.10 -7.36
C PRO A 486 3.89 7.12 -7.76
N ILE A 487 4.07 8.36 -7.29
CA ILE A 487 3.18 9.48 -7.59
C ILE A 487 3.34 9.83 -9.08
N ARG A 488 2.62 9.11 -9.94
CA ARG A 488 2.46 9.41 -11.38
C ARG A 488 1.07 9.95 -11.67
N TYR A 489 0.44 10.56 -10.66
CA TYR A 489 -0.84 11.22 -10.81
C TYR A 489 -0.58 12.60 -11.40
N PRO A 490 -1.13 12.95 -12.58
CA PRO A 490 -0.98 14.30 -13.15
C PRO A 490 -1.39 15.40 -12.16
N VAL A 491 -2.35 15.05 -11.30
CA VAL A 491 -2.91 15.87 -10.23
C VAL A 491 -1.92 16.14 -9.08
N LEU A 492 -0.86 15.35 -8.97
CA LEU A 492 0.16 15.47 -7.91
C LEU A 492 1.54 15.86 -8.49
N GLU A 493 1.62 16.35 -9.73
CA GLU A 493 2.86 16.81 -10.36
C GLU A 493 3.56 17.95 -9.59
N PHE A 494 2.83 18.65 -8.73
CA PHE A 494 3.39 19.68 -7.85
C PHE A 494 4.28 19.12 -6.74
N LEU A 495 4.24 17.81 -6.47
CA LEU A 495 5.06 17.15 -5.45
C LEU A 495 6.38 16.69 -6.05
N ASP A 496 7.47 17.25 -5.53
CA ASP A 496 8.81 16.76 -5.84
C ASP A 496 9.08 15.45 -5.10
N LEU A 497 8.99 14.32 -5.81
CA LEU A 497 9.27 12.99 -5.26
C LEU A 497 10.67 12.85 -4.65
N SER A 498 11.64 13.69 -5.03
CA SER A 498 12.96 13.70 -4.39
C SER A 498 12.92 14.18 -2.92
N LYS A 499 11.82 14.84 -2.53
CA LYS A 499 11.53 15.26 -1.15
C LYS A 499 10.74 14.22 -0.35
N ALA A 500 10.37 13.07 -0.94
CA ALA A 500 9.70 11.97 -0.24
C ALA A 500 10.67 11.18 0.66
N LEU A 501 11.23 11.87 1.67
CA LEU A 501 12.27 11.37 2.56
C LEU A 501 11.67 11.17 3.95
N PHE A 502 11.52 9.92 4.38
CA PHE A 502 10.82 9.60 5.60
C PHE A 502 11.20 8.23 6.17
N SER A 503 10.93 8.03 7.46
CA SER A 503 10.95 6.72 8.09
C SER A 503 9.54 6.22 8.43
N VAL A 504 9.40 4.90 8.51
CA VAL A 504 8.18 4.24 8.99
C VAL A 504 8.54 3.34 10.16
N SER A 505 7.89 3.56 11.31
CA SER A 505 8.02 2.72 12.48
C SER A 505 6.70 2.07 12.88
N VAL A 506 6.76 0.82 13.33
CA VAL A 506 5.58 0.04 13.73
C VAL A 506 5.91 -0.72 15.00
N ALA A 507 5.09 -0.56 16.05
CA ALA A 507 5.24 -1.28 17.32
C ALA A 507 6.68 -1.25 17.90
N GLY A 508 7.38 -0.12 17.76
CA GLY A 508 8.77 0.06 18.22
C GLY A 508 9.84 -0.30 17.19
N TYR A 509 9.52 -1.04 16.13
CA TYR A 509 10.45 -1.41 15.06
C TYR A 509 10.57 -0.29 14.02
N THR A 510 11.78 -0.04 13.53
CA THR A 510 12.00 0.83 12.36
C THR A 510 11.99 -0.02 11.10
N LEU A 511 10.92 0.07 10.31
CA LEU A 511 10.70 -0.80 9.16
C LEU A 511 11.33 -0.24 7.88
N ILE A 512 11.18 1.06 7.65
CA ILE A 512 11.62 1.74 6.44
C ILE A 512 12.35 3.03 6.85
N ASN A 513 13.44 3.35 6.14
CA ASN A 513 14.12 4.63 6.23
C ASN A 513 14.56 5.05 4.82
N ILE A 514 13.83 5.99 4.22
CA ILE A 514 14.11 6.50 2.88
C ILE A 514 14.96 7.77 2.99
N SER A 515 16.15 7.75 2.38
CA SER A 515 17.02 8.92 2.28
C SER A 515 17.44 9.19 0.84
N LYS A 516 18.10 10.34 0.61
CA LYS A 516 18.69 10.69 -0.70
C LYS A 516 19.70 9.66 -1.21
N PHE A 517 20.23 8.81 -0.34
CA PHE A 517 21.25 7.79 -0.65
C PHE A 517 20.68 6.37 -0.76
N SER A 518 19.35 6.21 -0.69
CA SER A 518 18.72 4.92 -0.97
C SER A 518 18.75 4.67 -2.49
N GLU A 519 19.81 4.02 -2.98
CA GLU A 519 19.99 3.70 -4.42
C GLU A 519 18.95 2.74 -5.00
N HIS A 520 18.03 2.22 -4.18
CA HIS A 520 16.87 1.46 -4.64
C HIS A 520 15.60 2.28 -4.60
N ASN A 521 15.17 2.65 -5.80
CA ASN A 521 13.95 3.38 -6.11
C ASN A 521 12.67 2.69 -5.59
N LEU A 522 12.37 2.83 -4.29
CA LEU A 522 10.99 2.71 -3.77
C LEU A 522 10.00 3.61 -4.53
N LEU A 523 10.53 4.62 -5.24
CA LEU A 523 9.78 5.66 -5.93
C LEU A 523 9.69 5.48 -7.46
N ALA A 524 10.37 4.49 -8.06
CA ALA A 524 10.29 4.30 -9.52
C ALA A 524 9.11 3.41 -9.91
N ASP A 525 8.87 2.33 -9.16
CA ASP A 525 7.83 1.33 -9.44
C ASP A 525 6.96 1.07 -8.20
N TYR A 526 5.76 0.54 -8.43
CA TYR A 526 4.83 0.13 -7.37
C TYR A 526 5.51 -0.89 -6.44
N ALA A 527 5.62 -0.55 -5.17
CA ALA A 527 6.27 -1.36 -4.15
C ALA A 527 5.27 -1.72 -3.04
N VAL A 528 5.21 -3.01 -2.72
CA VAL A 528 4.56 -3.51 -1.50
C VAL A 528 5.67 -4.02 -0.59
N ARG A 529 5.78 -3.43 0.60
CA ARG A 529 6.71 -3.89 1.64
C ARG A 529 5.91 -4.68 2.67
N GLU A 530 6.22 -5.97 2.81
CA GLU A 530 5.53 -6.89 3.72
C GLU A 530 6.43 -7.24 4.91
N PHE A 531 5.89 -7.08 6.12
CA PHE A 531 6.58 -7.34 7.37
C PHE A 531 5.79 -8.31 8.23
N CYS A 532 6.46 -9.18 8.97
CA CYS A 532 5.84 -9.99 10.04
C CYS A 532 6.30 -9.46 11.39
N ILE A 533 5.34 -9.08 12.24
CA ILE A 533 5.61 -8.52 13.56
C ILE A 533 4.69 -9.20 14.57
N ASN A 534 5.24 -9.62 15.71
CA ASN A 534 4.43 -10.06 16.83
C ASN A 534 3.91 -8.86 17.64
N ILE A 535 2.59 -8.73 17.75
CA ILE A 535 1.95 -7.61 18.45
C ILE A 535 1.37 -8.12 19.77
N ASN A 536 1.90 -7.65 20.89
CA ASN A 536 1.42 -8.06 22.22
C ASN A 536 0.20 -7.26 22.68
N ASP A 537 0.07 -6.02 22.20
CA ASP A 537 -1.02 -5.12 22.58
C ASP A 537 -2.28 -5.30 21.73
N GLN A 538 -3.40 -4.74 22.17
CA GLN A 538 -4.65 -4.68 21.39
C GLN A 538 -4.64 -3.59 20.31
N THR A 539 -3.53 -2.87 20.18
CA THR A 539 -3.38 -1.77 19.23
C THR A 539 -1.99 -1.80 18.61
N VAL A 540 -1.92 -1.56 17.31
CA VAL A 540 -0.66 -1.34 16.59
C VAL A 540 -0.58 0.10 16.13
N ASN A 541 0.53 0.76 16.50
CA ASN A 541 0.84 2.11 16.06
C ASN A 541 1.77 2.06 14.84
N VAL A 542 1.35 2.66 13.74
CA VAL A 542 2.12 2.83 12.50
C VAL A 542 2.45 4.30 12.34
N THR A 543 3.71 4.67 12.47
CA THR A 543 4.16 6.07 12.48
C THR A 543 4.97 6.38 11.23
N PHE A 544 4.54 7.38 10.47
CA PHE A 544 5.27 7.94 9.33
C PHE A 544 5.95 9.22 9.79
N SER A 545 7.26 9.32 9.60
CA SER A 545 8.06 10.46 10.06
C SER A 545 8.85 11.08 8.90
N PRO A 546 8.34 12.16 8.29
CA PRO A 546 9.09 12.94 7.29
C PRO A 546 10.41 13.48 7.86
N SER A 547 11.41 13.62 6.99
CA SER A 547 12.75 14.06 7.38
C SER A 547 12.78 15.53 7.76
N LEU A 548 13.10 15.83 9.02
CA LEU A 548 13.26 17.21 9.49
C LEU A 548 14.49 17.93 8.90
N LYS A 549 15.36 17.22 8.17
CA LYS A 549 16.62 17.77 7.63
C LYS A 549 16.41 18.65 6.40
N ILE A 550 15.27 18.53 5.72
CA ILE A 550 14.98 19.22 4.45
C ILE A 550 13.59 19.84 4.54
N SER A 551 13.46 21.10 4.09
CA SER A 551 12.17 21.79 4.05
C SER A 551 11.22 21.13 3.04
N ASP A 552 9.94 21.06 3.40
CA ASP A 552 8.87 20.44 2.61
C ASP A 552 9.10 18.95 2.31
N SER A 553 9.89 18.25 3.15
CA SER A 553 9.94 16.80 3.08
C SER A 553 8.57 16.22 3.45
N PHE A 554 8.23 15.09 2.85
CA PHE A 554 6.98 14.41 3.14
C PHE A 554 7.15 12.91 3.16
N ALA A 555 6.27 12.24 3.89
CA ALA A 555 6.03 10.82 3.79
C ALA A 555 4.75 10.60 2.98
N PHE A 556 4.60 9.42 2.40
CA PHE A 556 3.33 9.05 1.81
C PHE A 556 3.09 7.54 1.91
N VAL A 557 1.83 7.15 1.84
CA VAL A 557 1.41 5.75 1.72
C VAL A 557 0.10 5.69 0.95
N ASN A 558 -0.05 4.72 0.06
CA ASN A 558 -1.29 4.52 -0.69
C ASN A 558 -2.26 3.61 0.05
N LYS A 559 -1.73 2.58 0.72
CA LYS A 559 -2.51 1.62 1.48
C LYS A 559 -1.68 0.97 2.58
N ILE A 560 -2.31 0.70 3.72
CA ILE A 560 -1.77 -0.08 4.83
C ILE A 560 -2.69 -1.28 5.01
N GLU A 561 -2.13 -2.49 4.98
CA GLU A 561 -2.84 -3.71 5.34
C GLU A 561 -2.29 -4.25 6.65
N VAL A 562 -3.18 -4.63 7.57
CA VAL A 562 -2.84 -5.32 8.81
C VAL A 562 -3.64 -6.62 8.83
N VAL A 563 -2.95 -7.75 8.65
CA VAL A 563 -3.59 -9.06 8.47
C VAL A 563 -3.11 -10.02 9.55
N SER A 564 -4.03 -10.70 10.22
CA SER A 564 -3.68 -11.71 11.21
C SER A 564 -2.94 -12.88 10.58
N MET A 565 -1.85 -13.29 11.21
CA MET A 565 -1.06 -14.45 10.82
C MET A 565 -1.25 -15.56 11.87
N PRO A 566 -1.32 -16.85 11.46
CA PRO A 566 -1.31 -17.95 12.41
C PRO A 566 -0.04 -17.97 13.26
N SER A 567 -0.17 -18.33 14.53
CA SER A 567 0.97 -18.60 15.40
C SER A 567 1.84 -19.71 14.79
N ASN A 568 3.16 -19.61 14.96
CA ASN A 568 4.14 -20.60 14.49
C ASN A 568 4.28 -20.75 12.96
N LEU A 569 3.78 -19.81 12.14
CA LEU A 569 4.06 -19.84 10.70
C LEU A 569 5.53 -19.49 10.40
N TYR A 570 6.00 -18.34 10.87
CA TYR A 570 7.39 -17.86 10.71
C TYR A 570 8.08 -17.54 12.03
N ILE A 571 7.36 -16.93 12.98
CA ILE A 571 7.85 -16.64 14.33
C ILE A 571 7.45 -17.82 15.21
N LYS A 572 8.43 -18.62 15.64
CA LYS A 572 8.28 -19.82 16.46
C LYS A 572 9.19 -19.71 17.68
N GLU A 573 8.63 -19.40 18.84
CA GLU A 573 9.43 -19.38 20.07
C GLU A 573 9.99 -20.76 20.41
N HIS A 574 11.22 -20.77 20.92
CA HIS A 574 11.92 -21.97 21.38
C HIS A 574 12.08 -23.08 20.32
N PHE A 575 11.95 -22.75 19.03
CA PHE A 575 12.22 -23.68 17.94
C PHE A 575 13.61 -23.40 17.34
N PRO A 576 14.58 -24.30 17.48
CA PRO A 576 15.91 -24.09 16.96
C PRO A 576 15.93 -24.16 15.43
N ILE A 577 16.61 -23.20 14.79
CA ILE A 577 16.81 -23.15 13.35
C ILE A 577 18.32 -23.26 13.05
N PRO A 578 18.75 -24.17 12.16
CA PRO A 578 20.16 -24.34 11.82
C PRO A 578 20.80 -23.07 11.25
N LEU A 579 21.96 -22.68 11.78
CA LEU A 579 22.78 -21.59 11.24
C LEU A 579 23.73 -22.10 10.15
N VAL A 580 23.52 -21.65 8.91
CA VAL A 580 24.32 -22.05 7.75
C VAL A 580 25.76 -21.56 7.86
N GLY A 581 26.72 -22.47 7.66
CA GLY A 581 28.14 -22.17 7.65
C GLY A 581 28.80 -22.07 9.04
N SER A 582 28.07 -22.41 10.11
CA SER A 582 28.71 -22.56 11.42
C SER A 582 29.62 -23.81 11.47
N PRO A 583 30.82 -23.72 12.07
CA PRO A 583 31.69 -24.88 12.30
C PRO A 583 31.07 -25.93 13.24
N ASN A 584 30.09 -25.56 14.07
CA ASN A 584 29.34 -26.51 14.89
C ASN A 584 28.00 -26.79 14.22
N TYR A 585 27.76 -28.05 13.86
CA TYR A 585 26.49 -28.51 13.26
C TYR A 585 25.25 -28.26 14.15
N HIS A 586 25.46 -27.92 15.42
CA HIS A 586 24.43 -27.64 16.44
C HIS A 586 24.36 -26.17 16.87
N ASP A 587 24.95 -25.22 16.13
CA ASP A 587 24.69 -23.81 16.42
C ASP A 587 23.26 -23.46 16.00
N GLU A 588 22.37 -23.52 16.98
CA GLU A 588 20.94 -23.27 16.84
C GLU A 588 20.65 -21.78 17.00
N TYR A 589 19.90 -21.22 16.05
CA TYR A 589 19.40 -19.85 16.12
C TYR A 589 17.91 -19.85 16.47
N TYR A 590 17.52 -18.95 17.38
CA TYR A 590 16.13 -18.80 17.84
C TYR A 590 15.57 -17.46 17.35
N ILE A 591 14.44 -17.49 16.64
CA ILE A 591 13.70 -16.27 16.30
C ILE A 591 12.79 -15.93 17.48
N GLU A 592 13.26 -15.01 18.32
CA GLU A 592 12.47 -14.49 19.43
C GLU A 592 11.23 -13.73 18.96
N ASN A 593 10.18 -13.67 19.79
CA ASN A 593 9.00 -12.85 19.56
C ASN A 593 9.30 -11.34 19.49
N SER A 594 10.48 -10.92 19.94
CA SER A 594 11.05 -9.58 19.85
C SER A 594 11.68 -9.25 18.49
N ARG A 595 11.67 -10.20 17.54
CA ARG A 595 12.22 -10.00 16.19
C ARG A 595 11.11 -9.73 15.18
N ALA A 596 11.31 -8.71 14.35
CA ALA A 596 10.50 -8.45 13.18
C ALA A 596 11.15 -9.06 11.93
N LEU A 597 10.34 -9.46 10.96
CA LEU A 597 10.78 -10.04 9.70
C LEU A 597 10.30 -9.15 8.54
N GLU A 598 11.14 -8.95 7.53
CA GLU A 598 10.75 -8.35 6.25
C GLU A 598 10.80 -9.39 5.14
N MET A 599 9.72 -9.55 4.38
CA MET A 599 9.66 -10.42 3.22
C MET A 599 10.48 -9.83 2.08
N MET A 600 11.57 -10.50 1.70
CA MET A 600 12.44 -10.08 0.60
C MET A 600 12.08 -10.79 -0.70
N HIS A 601 11.90 -12.11 -0.65
CA HIS A 601 11.60 -12.94 -1.82
C HIS A 601 10.64 -14.08 -1.46
N ARG A 602 9.60 -14.28 -2.28
CA ARG A 602 8.65 -15.40 -2.18
C ARG A 602 8.40 -15.98 -3.56
N VAL A 603 9.00 -17.12 -3.86
CA VAL A 603 9.11 -17.68 -5.21
C VAL A 603 8.41 -19.02 -5.34
N ASN A 604 7.59 -19.16 -6.38
CA ASN A 604 7.02 -20.42 -6.85
C ASN A 604 7.96 -21.04 -7.90
N VAL A 605 8.72 -22.06 -7.52
CA VAL A 605 9.78 -22.66 -8.35
C VAL A 605 9.18 -23.63 -9.36
N GLY A 606 9.52 -23.49 -10.64
CA GLY A 606 8.86 -24.19 -11.74
C GLY A 606 7.40 -23.80 -11.96
N GLY A 607 6.89 -22.85 -11.18
CA GLY A 607 5.50 -22.43 -11.11
C GLY A 607 5.15 -21.19 -11.92
N ASP A 608 3.85 -20.94 -11.99
CA ASP A 608 3.33 -19.64 -12.44
C ASP A 608 3.14 -18.69 -11.23
N LEU A 609 2.89 -17.42 -11.53
CA LEU A 609 2.56 -16.40 -10.54
C LEU A 609 1.31 -16.85 -9.78
N VAL A 610 1.36 -16.89 -8.45
CA VAL A 610 0.16 -17.08 -7.62
C VAL A 610 -0.24 -15.71 -7.06
N PRO A 611 -1.32 -15.11 -7.58
CA PRO A 611 -1.79 -13.82 -7.10
C PRO A 611 -2.41 -13.96 -5.70
N PRO A 612 -2.52 -12.85 -4.93
CA PRO A 612 -3.02 -12.86 -3.56
C PRO A 612 -4.40 -13.54 -3.38
N GLU A 613 -5.27 -13.47 -4.38
CA GLU A 613 -6.60 -14.07 -4.35
C GLU A 613 -6.60 -15.60 -4.40
N GLU A 614 -5.49 -16.20 -4.85
CA GLU A 614 -5.29 -17.64 -4.96
C GLU A 614 -4.33 -18.19 -3.90
N ASP A 615 -3.88 -17.35 -2.97
CA ASP A 615 -3.11 -17.78 -1.79
C ASP A 615 -4.01 -18.48 -0.77
N SER A 616 -3.39 -19.23 0.14
CA SER A 616 -4.04 -20.01 1.19
C SER A 616 -4.54 -19.15 2.37
N GLY A 617 -5.27 -18.07 2.08
CA GLY A 617 -6.00 -17.25 3.05
C GLY A 617 -5.26 -16.05 3.65
N MET A 618 -3.98 -15.84 3.31
CA MET A 618 -3.18 -14.72 3.83
C MET A 618 -2.86 -13.65 2.78
N SER A 619 -3.36 -13.80 1.55
CA SER A 619 -3.18 -12.87 0.44
C SER A 619 -1.71 -12.58 0.12
N ARG A 620 -0.86 -13.61 0.18
CA ARG A 620 0.55 -13.54 -0.21
C ARG A 620 0.72 -13.65 -1.72
N LEU A 621 1.64 -12.86 -2.27
CA LEU A 621 2.04 -12.95 -3.68
C LEU A 621 3.22 -13.91 -3.84
N TRP A 622 3.09 -14.94 -4.69
CA TRP A 622 4.21 -15.82 -5.06
C TRP A 622 4.65 -15.53 -6.49
N VAL A 623 5.89 -15.06 -6.66
CA VAL A 623 6.43 -14.70 -7.98
C VAL A 623 7.04 -15.90 -8.70
N LYS A 624 7.14 -15.81 -10.03
CA LYS A 624 7.85 -16.81 -10.83
C LYS A 624 9.36 -16.73 -10.55
N GLU A 625 10.08 -17.83 -10.70
CA GLU A 625 11.54 -17.87 -10.50
C GLU A 625 12.37 -17.12 -11.58
N THR A 626 11.72 -16.58 -12.62
CA THR A 626 12.37 -15.86 -13.72
C THR A 626 13.21 -14.70 -13.18
N GLY A 627 14.51 -14.71 -13.48
CA GLY A 627 15.46 -13.67 -13.04
C GLY A 627 16.32 -14.07 -11.85
N TYR A 628 15.95 -15.13 -11.10
CA TYR A 628 16.75 -15.64 -9.97
C TYR A 628 17.59 -16.87 -10.32
N LEU A 629 17.12 -17.69 -11.26
CA LEU A 629 17.83 -18.90 -11.70
C LEU A 629 19.10 -18.54 -12.49
N MET A 630 20.26 -19.02 -12.02
CA MET A 630 21.56 -18.79 -12.64
C MET A 630 22.01 -19.94 -13.56
N SER A 631 21.54 -21.17 -13.32
CA SER A 631 21.89 -22.34 -14.14
C SER A 631 21.27 -22.29 -15.54
N ASP A 632 21.94 -22.91 -16.53
CA ASP A 632 21.39 -23.09 -17.88
C ASP A 632 20.04 -23.83 -17.79
N LYS A 633 19.01 -23.35 -18.51
CA LYS A 633 17.70 -23.99 -18.59
C LYS A 633 17.77 -25.43 -19.13
N ARG A 634 18.89 -25.83 -19.75
CA ARG A 634 19.14 -27.20 -20.20
C ARG A 634 19.55 -28.16 -19.07
N SER A 635 20.06 -27.67 -17.93
CA SER A 635 20.49 -28.50 -16.80
C SER A 635 19.38 -28.79 -15.80
N ALA A 636 18.26 -28.08 -15.87
CA ALA A 636 17.12 -28.28 -14.97
C ALA A 636 15.78 -28.08 -15.68
N ARG A 637 14.89 -29.08 -15.60
CA ARG A 637 13.56 -29.06 -16.23
C ARG A 637 12.47 -28.67 -15.21
N ILE A 638 11.36 -28.14 -15.72
CA ILE A 638 10.17 -27.84 -14.91
C ILE A 638 9.30 -29.09 -14.86
N MET A 639 8.85 -29.45 -13.66
CA MET A 639 7.86 -30.50 -13.44
C MET A 639 6.55 -29.90 -12.95
N LYS A 640 5.44 -30.41 -13.46
CA LYS A 640 4.08 -30.13 -12.97
C LYS A 640 3.49 -31.43 -12.44
N SER A 641 2.81 -31.34 -11.30
CA SER A 641 2.20 -32.49 -10.65
C SER A 641 1.11 -33.10 -11.53
N ARG A 642 1.06 -34.43 -11.54
CA ARG A 642 -0.05 -35.23 -12.09
C ARG A 642 -0.94 -35.84 -11.00
N MET A 643 -0.55 -35.66 -9.75
CA MET A 643 -1.24 -36.17 -8.56
C MET A 643 -1.85 -35.03 -7.75
N ALA A 644 -2.87 -35.34 -6.96
CA ALA A 644 -3.44 -34.40 -6.00
C ALA A 644 -2.44 -34.12 -4.88
N ILE A 645 -2.34 -32.86 -4.45
CA ILE A 645 -1.51 -32.48 -3.31
C ILE A 645 -2.32 -32.70 -2.04
N ASN A 646 -1.81 -33.56 -1.15
CA ASN A 646 -2.49 -33.94 0.07
C ASN A 646 -1.87 -33.25 1.28
N PHE A 647 -2.54 -32.23 1.81
CA PHE A 647 -2.11 -31.53 3.00
C PHE A 647 -2.43 -32.35 4.25
N SER A 648 -1.40 -32.94 4.87
CA SER A 648 -1.55 -33.56 6.18
C SER A 648 -1.31 -32.55 7.31
N SER A 649 -2.36 -32.29 8.10
CA SER A 649 -2.27 -31.41 9.28
C SER A 649 -1.25 -31.86 10.34
N SER A 650 -0.85 -33.14 10.32
CA SER A 650 0.18 -33.67 11.25
C SER A 650 1.61 -33.27 10.86
N ILE A 651 1.84 -32.86 9.60
CA ILE A 651 3.16 -32.50 9.07
C ILE A 651 3.24 -30.98 8.91
N MET A 652 2.25 -30.38 8.25
CA MET A 652 2.12 -28.93 8.19
C MET A 652 0.68 -28.47 8.00
N PRO A 653 0.34 -27.26 8.45
CA PRO A 653 -0.93 -26.65 8.13
C PRO A 653 -1.04 -26.31 6.63
N ALA A 654 -2.23 -26.51 6.05
CA ALA A 654 -2.51 -26.21 4.64
C ALA A 654 -2.34 -24.73 4.25
N TYR A 655 -2.35 -23.83 5.24
CA TYR A 655 -2.10 -22.41 5.02
C TYR A 655 -0.61 -22.06 4.82
N THR A 656 0.32 -23.01 5.02
CA THR A 656 1.76 -22.74 4.93
C THR A 656 2.17 -22.21 3.55
N ALA A 657 1.67 -22.80 2.47
CA ALA A 657 1.80 -22.31 1.10
C ALA A 657 0.66 -22.89 0.24
N PRO A 658 0.22 -22.22 -0.82
CA PRO A 658 -0.89 -22.69 -1.65
C PRO A 658 -0.52 -23.96 -2.43
N GLU A 659 -1.52 -24.78 -2.75
CA GLU A 659 -1.35 -26.01 -3.55
C GLU A 659 -0.54 -25.78 -4.83
N LYS A 660 -0.75 -24.64 -5.50
CA LYS A 660 -0.05 -24.28 -6.73
C LYS A 660 1.48 -24.18 -6.60
N VAL A 661 1.99 -23.97 -5.39
CA VAL A 661 3.44 -23.99 -5.11
C VAL A 661 3.94 -25.43 -5.11
N TYR A 662 3.27 -26.30 -4.37
CA TYR A 662 3.66 -27.71 -4.28
C TYR A 662 3.35 -28.52 -5.55
N ALA A 663 2.39 -28.08 -6.37
CA ALA A 663 2.05 -28.70 -7.64
C ALA A 663 3.05 -28.39 -8.78
N SER A 664 4.09 -27.60 -8.52
CA SER A 664 5.19 -27.37 -9.46
C SER A 664 6.55 -27.45 -8.80
N ALA A 665 7.56 -27.83 -9.58
CA ALA A 665 8.93 -27.86 -9.11
C ALA A 665 9.92 -27.63 -10.26
N ARG A 666 11.14 -27.27 -9.89
CA ARG A 666 12.32 -27.46 -10.74
C ARG A 666 13.02 -28.73 -10.32
N ILE A 667 13.42 -29.51 -11.33
CA ILE A 667 14.20 -30.72 -11.12
C ILE A 667 15.49 -30.74 -11.94
N VAL A 668 16.51 -31.37 -11.37
CA VAL A 668 17.82 -31.58 -12.01
C VAL A 668 17.91 -33.04 -12.43
N ASP A 669 18.07 -33.28 -13.73
CA ASP A 669 18.22 -34.62 -14.34
C ASP A 669 19.71 -35.03 -14.39
N ILE A 670 20.01 -36.29 -14.68
CA ILE A 670 21.34 -36.93 -14.78
C ILE A 670 22.32 -36.17 -15.69
N LYS A 671 21.81 -35.40 -16.66
CA LYS A 671 22.62 -34.58 -17.57
C LYS A 671 23.01 -33.21 -17.00
N GLY A 672 22.39 -32.79 -15.90
CA GLY A 672 22.63 -31.51 -15.23
C GLY A 672 23.29 -31.74 -13.87
N ASN A 673 24.40 -31.05 -13.62
CA ASN A 673 25.12 -31.25 -12.35
C ASN A 673 24.52 -30.41 -11.19
N LEU A 674 23.84 -29.29 -11.48
CA LEU A 674 23.42 -28.32 -10.46
C LEU A 674 22.34 -27.33 -10.95
N ALA A 675 21.30 -27.10 -10.15
CA ALA A 675 20.41 -25.94 -10.27
C ALA A 675 20.72 -24.93 -9.16
N LYS A 676 21.04 -23.69 -9.52
CA LYS A 676 21.40 -22.61 -8.59
C LYS A 676 20.54 -21.37 -8.80
N TRP A 677 20.00 -20.83 -7.71
CA TRP A 677 19.31 -19.55 -7.65
C TRP A 677 20.14 -18.52 -6.88
N SER A 678 20.03 -17.25 -7.26
CA SER A 678 20.72 -16.11 -6.63
C SER A 678 19.72 -15.00 -6.35
N PHE A 679 19.68 -14.53 -5.10
CA PHE A 679 18.70 -13.58 -4.60
C PHE A 679 19.41 -12.32 -4.07
N PRO A 680 19.12 -11.12 -4.59
CA PRO A 680 19.68 -9.89 -4.07
C PRO A 680 19.10 -9.59 -2.68
N ILE A 681 19.96 -9.27 -1.72
CA ILE A 681 19.60 -9.01 -0.31
C ILE A 681 20.41 -7.84 0.24
N ASP A 682 19.93 -7.21 1.30
CA ASP A 682 20.66 -6.16 2.01
C ASP A 682 21.83 -6.77 2.81
N SER A 683 22.95 -6.05 2.88
CA SER A 683 24.03 -6.39 3.82
C SER A 683 23.72 -5.87 5.22
N GLY A 684 24.27 -6.53 6.26
CA GLY A 684 24.10 -6.09 7.65
C GLY A 684 23.02 -6.81 8.45
N PHE A 685 22.43 -7.89 7.91
CA PHE A 685 21.32 -8.60 8.54
C PHE A 685 21.50 -10.12 8.53
N TYR A 686 20.73 -10.79 9.37
CA TYR A 686 20.46 -12.23 9.27
C TYR A 686 19.26 -12.48 8.37
N TYR A 687 19.23 -13.64 7.73
CA TYR A 687 18.18 -14.03 6.81
C TYR A 687 17.60 -15.39 7.19
N PHE A 688 16.28 -15.47 7.29
CA PHE A 688 15.54 -16.72 7.40
C PHE A 688 15.16 -17.20 6.01
N VAL A 689 15.52 -18.44 5.69
CA VAL A 689 15.28 -19.08 4.40
C VAL A 689 14.42 -20.31 4.62
N ARG A 690 13.24 -20.34 3.98
CA ARG A 690 12.38 -21.52 3.93
C ARG A 690 12.38 -22.11 2.54
N LEU A 691 12.69 -23.41 2.44
CA LEU A 691 12.64 -24.18 1.21
C LEU A 691 11.42 -25.11 1.25
N HIS A 692 10.57 -25.04 0.23
CA HIS A 692 9.35 -25.83 0.11
C HIS A 692 9.60 -27.03 -0.80
N PHE A 693 9.16 -28.20 -0.35
CA PHE A 693 9.31 -29.47 -1.06
C PHE A 693 7.98 -30.22 -1.13
N CYS A 694 7.73 -30.90 -2.24
CA CYS A 694 6.70 -31.90 -2.38
C CYS A 694 7.14 -32.84 -3.49
N ASP A 695 7.21 -34.13 -3.18
CA ASP A 695 7.52 -35.12 -4.19
C ASP A 695 6.32 -35.31 -5.13
N ILE A 696 6.41 -34.75 -6.33
CA ILE A 696 5.34 -34.76 -7.36
C ILE A 696 5.69 -35.61 -8.58
N SER A 697 6.74 -36.41 -8.45
CA SER A 697 7.28 -37.25 -9.51
C SER A 697 6.41 -38.48 -9.83
N GLY A 698 5.77 -39.06 -8.81
CA GLY A 698 5.02 -40.31 -8.92
C GLY A 698 5.74 -41.57 -8.41
N TRP A 699 6.89 -41.45 -7.74
CA TRP A 699 7.63 -42.61 -7.20
C TRP A 699 6.88 -43.31 -6.07
N ILE A 700 7.09 -44.63 -5.94
CA ILE A 700 6.45 -45.50 -4.93
C ILE A 700 7.50 -46.08 -3.95
N GLU A 701 8.81 -45.96 -4.25
CA GLU A 701 9.90 -46.59 -3.48
C GLU A 701 10.68 -45.58 -2.63
N GLU A 702 11.05 -45.99 -1.40
CA GLU A 702 11.63 -45.13 -0.36
C GLU A 702 13.10 -44.74 -0.59
N GLU A 703 13.86 -45.50 -1.39
CA GLU A 703 15.31 -45.33 -1.57
C GLU A 703 15.71 -44.49 -2.80
N GLU A 704 14.75 -44.04 -3.62
CA GLU A 704 15.00 -43.22 -4.79
C GLU A 704 14.92 -41.71 -4.49
N GLY A 705 15.69 -40.89 -5.22
CA GLY A 705 15.57 -39.43 -5.16
C GLY A 705 16.36 -38.72 -4.06
N VAL A 706 17.51 -39.24 -3.66
CA VAL A 706 18.44 -38.56 -2.72
C VAL A 706 19.25 -37.48 -3.45
N PHE A 707 19.28 -36.28 -2.90
CA PHE A 707 20.06 -35.15 -3.44
C PHE A 707 20.70 -34.32 -2.33
N HIS A 708 21.59 -33.39 -2.70
CA HIS A 708 22.13 -32.43 -1.75
C HIS A 708 21.53 -31.04 -1.97
N VAL A 709 21.40 -30.29 -0.88
CA VAL A 709 20.98 -28.89 -0.87
C VAL A 709 22.14 -28.07 -0.32
N SER A 710 22.46 -26.97 -0.99
CA SER A 710 23.45 -26.01 -0.50
C SER A 710 22.88 -24.60 -0.45
N ILE A 711 23.29 -23.85 0.58
CA ILE A 711 22.98 -22.44 0.75
C ILE A 711 24.31 -21.70 0.91
N ASN A 712 24.54 -20.68 0.09
CA ASN A 712 25.82 -19.94 0.04
C ASN A 712 27.07 -20.83 -0.09
N ASN A 713 26.98 -21.86 -0.94
CA ASN A 713 28.03 -22.86 -1.14
C ASN A 713 28.36 -23.72 0.11
N HIS A 714 27.57 -23.65 1.18
CA HIS A 714 27.63 -24.60 2.29
C HIS A 714 26.55 -25.67 2.07
N THR A 715 26.91 -26.94 2.12
CA THR A 715 25.94 -28.04 2.12
C THR A 715 25.15 -28.00 3.42
N VAL A 716 23.82 -27.89 3.30
CA VAL A 716 22.89 -27.86 4.45
C VAL A 716 22.12 -29.16 4.61
N GLU A 717 21.94 -29.89 3.52
CA GLU A 717 21.40 -31.25 3.50
C GLU A 717 22.26 -32.05 2.53
N ASP A 718 22.91 -33.10 2.98
CA ASP A 718 23.77 -33.96 2.16
C ASP A 718 23.02 -35.18 1.60
N HIS A 719 21.98 -35.64 2.32
CA HIS A 719 21.11 -36.76 1.96
C HIS A 719 19.62 -36.34 2.03
N ALA A 720 19.23 -35.34 1.23
CA ALA A 720 17.84 -34.89 1.16
C ALA A 720 16.97 -35.93 0.47
N ASN A 721 15.93 -36.43 1.16
CA ASN A 721 14.91 -37.31 0.60
C ASN A 721 13.52 -36.79 1.00
N VAL A 722 12.80 -36.23 0.02
CA VAL A 722 11.51 -35.57 0.26
C VAL A 722 10.43 -36.58 0.65
N PHE A 723 10.39 -37.76 0.01
CA PHE A 723 9.42 -38.81 0.32
C PHE A 723 9.51 -39.24 1.79
N HIS A 724 10.73 -39.41 2.29
CA HIS A 724 10.98 -39.75 3.69
C HIS A 724 10.57 -38.62 4.64
N TRP A 725 10.88 -37.36 4.30
CA TRP A 725 10.47 -36.21 5.12
C TRP A 725 8.96 -35.99 5.18
N SER A 726 8.24 -36.31 4.11
CA SER A 726 6.78 -36.09 4.00
C SER A 726 5.95 -37.34 4.28
N HIS A 727 6.59 -38.50 4.50
CA HIS A 727 5.95 -39.81 4.63
C HIS A 727 5.05 -40.17 3.43
N GLY A 728 5.45 -39.77 2.23
CA GLY A 728 4.76 -40.14 0.99
C GLY A 728 4.78 -39.09 -0.11
N ALA A 729 4.55 -39.55 -1.34
CA ALA A 729 4.42 -38.71 -2.53
C ALA A 729 3.15 -37.84 -2.48
N GLY A 730 3.22 -36.65 -3.06
CA GLY A 730 2.13 -35.67 -3.08
C GLY A 730 1.85 -35.01 -1.73
N VAL A 731 2.68 -35.28 -0.70
CA VAL A 731 2.56 -34.69 0.63
C VAL A 731 3.58 -33.55 0.78
N PRO A 732 3.14 -32.30 1.01
CA PRO A 732 4.05 -31.18 1.20
C PRO A 732 4.93 -31.28 2.46
N THR A 733 6.14 -30.74 2.38
CA THR A 733 7.05 -30.48 3.53
C THR A 733 7.85 -29.18 3.32
N TYR A 734 8.55 -28.68 4.34
CA TYR A 734 9.47 -27.55 4.23
C TYR A 734 10.66 -27.68 5.20
N LYS A 735 11.74 -26.95 4.91
CA LYS A 735 12.92 -26.83 5.76
C LYS A 735 13.31 -25.36 5.95
N ASP A 736 13.69 -25.01 7.18
CA ASP A 736 14.00 -23.65 7.61
C ASP A 736 15.49 -23.52 7.96
N TYR A 737 16.13 -22.42 7.56
CA TYR A 737 17.54 -22.15 7.80
C TYR A 737 17.78 -20.67 8.14
N ILE A 738 18.84 -20.38 8.90
CA ILE A 738 19.33 -19.01 9.14
C ILE A 738 20.65 -18.80 8.44
N VAL A 739 20.80 -17.67 7.76
CA VAL A 739 22.00 -17.30 7.02
C VAL A 739 22.53 -15.96 7.51
N ASN A 740 23.82 -15.89 7.81
CA ASN A 740 24.44 -14.69 8.35
C ASN A 740 25.05 -13.80 7.24
N PHE A 741 24.49 -12.61 7.07
CA PHE A 741 25.03 -11.55 6.22
C PHE A 741 25.29 -10.26 7.00
N SER A 742 25.48 -10.34 8.33
CA SER A 742 25.63 -9.19 9.22
C SER A 742 26.88 -8.34 8.98
N ARG A 743 27.90 -8.88 8.31
CA ARG A 743 29.07 -8.10 7.88
C ARG A 743 28.69 -7.15 6.75
N HIS A 744 28.90 -5.85 6.94
CA HIS A 744 28.61 -4.82 5.93
C HIS A 744 29.49 -4.96 4.68
N SER A 745 28.94 -4.63 3.51
CA SER A 745 29.68 -4.44 2.25
C SER A 745 29.60 -2.98 1.81
N ALA A 746 30.62 -2.51 1.07
CA ALA A 746 30.67 -1.15 0.53
C ALA A 746 29.48 -0.82 -0.38
N ASP A 747 29.00 -1.81 -1.15
CA ASP A 747 27.91 -1.64 -2.13
C ASP A 747 26.50 -1.80 -1.54
N GLY A 748 26.36 -2.05 -0.23
CA GLY A 748 25.07 -2.20 0.46
C GLY A 748 24.29 -3.50 0.16
N ILE A 749 24.41 -4.06 -1.05
CA ILE A 749 23.72 -5.26 -1.54
C ILE A 749 24.65 -6.48 -1.52
N LYS A 750 24.11 -7.66 -1.20
CA LYS A 750 24.74 -8.97 -1.36
C LYS A 750 23.81 -9.94 -2.08
N TYR A 751 24.31 -11.13 -2.39
CA TYR A 751 23.52 -12.19 -3.03
C TYR A 751 23.51 -13.44 -2.16
N LEU A 752 22.31 -13.90 -1.81
CA LEU A 752 22.08 -15.20 -1.18
C LEU A 752 21.87 -16.23 -2.28
N SER A 753 22.62 -17.33 -2.24
CA SER A 753 22.46 -18.41 -3.21
C SER A 753 21.90 -19.68 -2.60
N VAL A 754 21.00 -20.33 -3.33
CA VAL A 754 20.44 -21.66 -3.01
C VAL A 754 20.74 -22.57 -4.19
N ALA A 755 21.16 -23.79 -3.94
CA ALA A 755 21.36 -24.77 -5.01
C ALA A 755 20.96 -26.18 -4.61
N ILE A 756 20.52 -26.96 -5.60
CA ILE A 756 20.22 -28.39 -5.49
C ILE A 756 21.01 -29.15 -6.55
N GLY A 757 21.52 -30.34 -6.20
CA GLY A 757 22.28 -31.19 -7.12
C GLY A 757 22.29 -32.65 -6.65
N LEU A 758 22.70 -33.56 -7.52
CA LEU A 758 22.63 -35.00 -7.27
C LEU A 758 23.66 -35.47 -6.22
N HIS A 759 23.34 -36.55 -5.51
CA HIS A 759 24.21 -37.18 -4.52
C HIS A 759 25.05 -38.31 -5.17
N ASN A 760 26.36 -38.36 -4.91
CA ASN A 760 27.27 -39.40 -5.41
C ASN A 760 27.79 -40.26 -4.25
N GLN A 761 27.43 -41.54 -4.19
CA GLN A 761 28.03 -42.48 -3.24
C GLN A 761 29.36 -43.05 -3.79
N SER A 762 30.42 -42.96 -3.01
CA SER A 762 31.71 -43.60 -3.26
C SER A 762 31.60 -45.14 -3.17
N GLN A 763 32.11 -45.85 -4.18
CA GLN A 763 32.21 -47.31 -4.21
C GLN A 763 33.14 -47.87 -3.14
N GLY A 764 32.63 -48.83 -2.37
CA GLY A 764 33.39 -49.94 -1.80
C GLY A 764 32.87 -51.24 -2.40
N ASP A 765 33.82 -52.10 -2.78
CA ASP A 765 33.75 -53.53 -3.09
C ASP A 765 33.23 -54.07 -4.45
N GLU A 766 34.02 -55.08 -4.89
CA GLU A 766 33.88 -56.10 -5.94
C GLU A 766 34.21 -55.69 -7.40
N GLY A 767 35.10 -56.35 -8.15
CA GLY A 767 35.84 -57.60 -7.96
C GLY A 767 36.75 -57.90 -9.17
N CYS A 768 37.65 -58.88 -9.00
CA CYS A 768 38.67 -59.37 -9.93
C CYS A 768 38.26 -59.50 -11.41
N ASN A 769 39.08 -58.93 -12.31
CA ASN A 769 39.92 -59.66 -13.28
C ASN A 769 40.87 -58.72 -14.02
#